data_AF-A0A8H4CLD3-F1
#
_entry.id   AF-A0A8H4CLD3-F1
#
_cell.length_a   1.000
_cell.length_b   1.000
_cell.length_c   1.000
_cell.angle_alpha   90.00
_cell.angle_beta   90.00
_cell.angle_gamma   90.00
#
_symmetry.space_group_name_H-M   'P 1'
#
loop_
_entity.id
_entity.type
_entity.pdbx_description
1 polymer ?
#
loop_
_entity_poly.entity_id
_entity_poly.type
_entity_poly.pdbx_seq_one_letter_code
_entity_poly.pdbx_strand_id
1 'polypeptide(L)'
;MEIAASGFAFVQVGVGAGKTIVQAIQLWEQVKQLPRELQSRIHKLKLFKQIIIQIEDEFARHPNLRARPAAQQCLEHVRDAEAALLAHVEKMSALVQQPKRKLRRHVNSFKIISLKKEELAALESELAWAMELMQLAISLFHLVKAELSEEIIVSQTSNRVREYSIACQEDVIQKTAQAVVQMMRAESLPMIDKMSSGTMVSQKDDSGQMDKGQKSRNWPSYFETTLFGRYAFRRSRNDEGWIASLQIPWSQRVTELRWTGWQYRFHSYNIRPKTAPVFKAAEQGDIRELTKLFRTGQASPFDRNEAGRSLLYLAAKEERLEVCEMLIRKGVPADDEREKHGYNPIDAIVVSRQNFTGADDENHASLVALFESAAYTSDTLTVERLFNFVAEFSQSDDFLRVYQSQFLRNYQRLPIRDRAEAVRLGSFLVRDATTYRRLLNPVTKAVTPADTRESVSEKLSLVHSAAIALGKRLADELQYDPKAFRARSYTDSWSDVVIETVESADSEDLHGVETVVPWDWFRVPAWKGTPLTSLLGGALCRLAPEIPDSKWDSVFQRVLGQWLQDLQEAGVDLLKYGKGEVMAQKLCPEVKGAFDSDAINASRITVRYELQEPSKESWMNAVDAEFDRSDRYWMPIRIIALDYGPHAKDWRVRWLVEWEAFAGEFWRTVEAPRVVMPGSWCGARGRSGHSAVCYFPSSSCLPAIPFSKQHFVGFYNQSLQRRGLLYQTSIQHANMASGSTRRPGKQGEWYTGDPTRLSKQLDGFLSDVPDQIDGDGLPVPGARVIIAPHAGYSYSGPTAAWAYKALDLSKAKRVFLLGPSHTYYLRGVAVTTYKNYGTPWGTLRVDEEVTAEIRARDGVADMPVRNDDKEHSLEMHLPYLFKRLQQTFGAEENFPTLVPILVGDNNKAEEKEVGKWLAPYLKDPENAFIVSSDFCHWGSHFDYTVYSPDGTVEGMQRLRGYSAPDGPPIHETIKMVDDLAIEAIKTGKHSNFYDNLKQTKNTVCGRHPIGVTMAALEELGEGHPVFRLVQYQRSSMVTEPSDSSVSYVSAYAVV
;
A
#
# COMPACT_ATOMS: atom_id res chain seq x y z
N MET A 1 36.99 13.03 -30.13
CA MET A 1 37.09 12.71 -31.58
C MET A 1 36.67 11.27 -31.90
N GLU A 2 36.79 10.30 -30.98
CA GLU A 2 36.40 8.90 -31.23
C GLU A 2 34.88 8.66 -31.39
N ILE A 3 34.01 9.47 -30.77
CA ILE A 3 32.54 9.32 -30.85
C ILE A 3 31.98 9.70 -32.24
N ALA A 4 32.68 10.55 -33.00
CA ALA A 4 32.28 10.93 -34.35
C ALA A 4 32.63 9.84 -35.40
N ALA A 5 33.67 9.03 -35.14
CA ALA A 5 34.10 7.95 -36.02
C ALA A 5 33.16 6.73 -36.00
N SER A 6 32.45 6.50 -34.89
CA SER A 6 31.52 5.35 -34.75
C SER A 6 30.17 5.54 -35.45
N GLY A 7 29.69 6.78 -35.59
CA GLY A 7 28.42 7.08 -36.27
C GLY A 7 28.48 6.86 -37.79
N PHE A 8 29.60 7.23 -38.42
CA PHE A 8 29.88 6.91 -39.82
C PHE A 8 29.98 5.39 -40.04
N ALA A 9 30.57 4.67 -39.09
CA ALA A 9 30.70 3.22 -39.18
C ALA A 9 29.34 2.48 -39.13
N PHE A 10 28.35 2.98 -38.40
CA PHE A 10 27.02 2.36 -38.32
C PHE A 10 26.22 2.54 -39.61
N VAL A 11 26.17 3.76 -40.15
CA VAL A 11 25.50 4.08 -41.41
C VAL A 11 26.16 3.34 -42.58
N GLN A 12 27.49 3.20 -42.56
CA GLN A 12 28.19 2.47 -43.61
C GLN A 12 27.89 0.96 -43.59
N VAL A 13 27.78 0.37 -42.40
CA VAL A 13 27.49 -1.06 -42.21
C VAL A 13 26.03 -1.38 -42.54
N GLY A 14 25.06 -0.58 -42.10
CA GLY A 14 23.64 -0.86 -42.42
C GLY A 14 23.31 -0.61 -43.91
N VAL A 15 23.91 0.40 -44.55
CA VAL A 15 23.84 0.61 -46.00
C VAL A 15 24.47 -0.57 -46.76
N GLY A 16 25.61 -1.07 -46.28
CA GLY A 16 26.28 -2.24 -46.79
C GLY A 16 25.41 -3.50 -46.71
N ALA A 17 24.95 -3.85 -45.51
CA ALA A 17 24.03 -4.97 -45.26
C ALA A 17 22.74 -4.86 -46.10
N GLY A 18 22.12 -3.67 -46.17
CA GLY A 18 20.92 -3.44 -46.96
C GLY A 18 21.13 -3.62 -48.46
N LYS A 19 22.29 -3.21 -48.99
CA LYS A 19 22.68 -3.43 -50.39
C LYS A 19 22.91 -4.91 -50.68
N THR A 20 23.60 -5.61 -49.80
CA THR A 20 23.88 -7.05 -49.93
C THR A 20 22.60 -7.88 -49.86
N ILE A 21 21.66 -7.53 -48.98
CA ILE A 21 20.32 -8.16 -48.93
C ILE A 21 19.58 -8.01 -50.26
N VAL A 22 19.60 -6.81 -50.87
CA VAL A 22 18.96 -6.57 -52.17
C VAL A 22 19.62 -7.43 -53.26
N GLN A 23 20.95 -7.53 -53.27
CA GLN A 23 21.67 -8.38 -54.21
C GLN A 23 21.33 -9.87 -54.03
N ALA A 24 21.28 -10.35 -52.79
CA ALA A 24 20.89 -11.72 -52.48
C ALA A 24 19.47 -12.04 -52.95
N ILE A 25 18.51 -11.13 -52.71
CA ILE A 25 17.12 -11.28 -53.17
C ILE A 25 17.06 -11.32 -54.71
N GLN A 26 17.74 -10.38 -55.38
CA GLN A 26 17.75 -10.31 -56.85
C GLN A 26 18.35 -11.55 -57.51
N LEU A 27 19.37 -12.17 -56.89
CA LEU A 27 19.97 -13.40 -57.38
C LEU A 27 19.03 -14.60 -57.16
N TRP A 28 18.38 -14.70 -56.01
CA TRP A 28 17.42 -15.77 -55.73
C TRP A 28 16.16 -15.67 -56.60
N GLU A 29 15.68 -14.46 -56.92
CA GLU A 29 14.52 -14.24 -57.80
C GLU A 29 14.77 -14.69 -59.25
N GLN A 30 16.04 -14.91 -59.64
CA GLN A 30 16.40 -15.46 -60.96
C GLN A 30 16.29 -16.99 -61.03
N VAL A 31 16.10 -17.69 -59.90
CA VAL A 31 16.01 -19.15 -59.83
C VAL A 31 14.54 -19.60 -59.96
N LYS A 32 14.23 -20.41 -60.98
CA LYS A 32 12.87 -20.94 -61.22
C LYS A 32 12.64 -22.18 -60.35
N GLN A 33 11.50 -22.27 -59.64
CA GLN A 33 11.10 -23.35 -58.71
C GLN A 33 11.90 -23.41 -57.39
N LEU A 34 11.82 -22.35 -56.58
CA LEU A 34 12.34 -22.35 -55.21
C LEU A 34 11.51 -23.24 -54.28
N PRO A 35 12.14 -24.06 -53.41
CA PRO A 35 11.47 -24.71 -52.29
C PRO A 35 10.74 -23.70 -51.39
N ARG A 36 9.64 -24.12 -50.77
CA ARG A 36 8.80 -23.26 -49.92
C ARG A 36 9.60 -22.66 -48.75
N GLU A 37 10.55 -23.40 -48.18
CA GLU A 37 11.40 -22.92 -47.09
C GLU A 37 12.28 -21.75 -47.54
N LEU A 38 12.91 -21.84 -48.72
CA LEU A 38 13.72 -20.75 -49.27
C LEU A 38 12.87 -19.53 -49.66
N GLN A 39 11.65 -19.72 -50.17
CA GLN A 39 10.72 -18.60 -50.40
C GLN A 39 10.39 -17.86 -49.09
N SER A 40 10.16 -18.60 -48.01
CA SER A 40 9.93 -18.03 -46.67
C SER A 40 11.16 -17.27 -46.15
N ARG A 41 12.36 -17.82 -46.35
CA ARG A 41 13.63 -17.15 -45.98
C ARG A 41 13.87 -15.86 -46.77
N ILE A 42 13.61 -15.86 -48.08
CA ILE A 42 13.70 -14.66 -48.93
C ILE A 42 12.69 -13.60 -48.50
N HIS A 43 11.47 -14.01 -48.13
CA HIS A 43 10.48 -13.09 -47.58
C HIS A 43 10.95 -12.46 -46.26
N LYS A 44 11.56 -13.25 -45.36
CA LYS A 44 12.14 -12.74 -44.12
C LYS A 44 13.31 -11.76 -44.37
N LEU A 45 14.18 -12.00 -45.36
CA LEU A 45 15.23 -11.05 -45.75
C LEU A 45 14.67 -9.70 -46.20
N LYS A 46 13.53 -9.69 -46.92
CA LYS A 46 12.84 -8.45 -47.31
C LYS A 46 12.39 -7.63 -46.09
N LEU A 47 11.95 -8.31 -45.02
CA LEU A 47 11.56 -7.66 -43.77
C LEU A 47 12.77 -7.10 -43.02
N PHE A 48 13.87 -7.85 -42.96
CA PHE A 48 15.11 -7.39 -42.30
C PHE A 48 15.66 -6.11 -42.91
N LYS A 49 15.55 -5.91 -44.24
CA LYS A 49 15.93 -4.65 -44.87
C LYS A 49 15.22 -3.44 -44.26
N GLN A 50 13.90 -3.52 -44.02
CA GLN A 50 13.16 -2.40 -43.44
C GLN A 50 13.54 -2.15 -41.98
N ILE A 51 13.82 -3.22 -41.24
CA ILE A 51 14.21 -3.15 -39.84
C ILE A 51 15.61 -2.53 -39.71
N ILE A 52 16.57 -2.87 -40.57
CA ILE A 52 17.91 -2.26 -40.57
C ILE A 52 17.83 -0.75 -40.77
N ILE A 53 17.03 -0.28 -41.73
CA ILE A 53 16.84 1.15 -41.98
C ILE A 53 16.27 1.87 -40.75
N GLN A 54 15.34 1.23 -40.03
CA GLN A 54 14.79 1.77 -38.79
C GLN A 54 15.84 1.81 -37.67
N ILE A 55 16.66 0.77 -37.55
CA ILE A 55 17.76 0.70 -36.58
C ILE A 55 18.77 1.82 -36.85
N GLU A 56 19.15 2.04 -38.12
CA GLU A 56 20.06 3.12 -38.52
C GLU A 56 19.53 4.50 -38.17
N ASP A 57 18.26 4.77 -38.47
CA ASP A 57 17.62 6.05 -38.20
C ASP A 57 17.52 6.32 -36.68
N GLU A 58 17.23 5.30 -35.89
CA GLU A 58 17.20 5.40 -34.42
C GLU A 58 18.60 5.67 -33.82
N PHE A 59 19.63 4.96 -34.28
CA PHE A 59 21.01 5.23 -33.85
C PHE A 59 21.52 6.59 -34.34
N ALA A 60 21.02 7.10 -35.47
CA ALA A 60 21.34 8.44 -35.98
C ALA A 60 20.76 9.54 -35.06
N ARG A 61 19.50 9.38 -34.62
CA ARG A 61 18.78 10.34 -33.78
C ARG A 61 19.26 10.39 -32.34
N HIS A 62 19.82 9.30 -31.80
CA HIS A 62 20.19 9.19 -30.40
C HIS A 62 21.67 8.80 -30.22
N PRO A 63 22.60 9.77 -30.22
CA PRO A 63 24.04 9.52 -30.11
C PRO A 63 24.46 8.77 -28.84
N ASN A 64 23.71 8.92 -27.75
CA ASN A 64 23.97 8.27 -26.45
C ASN A 64 23.75 6.74 -26.49
N LEU A 65 22.93 6.23 -27.44
CA LEU A 65 22.76 4.78 -27.65
C LEU A 65 24.09 4.09 -27.98
N ARG A 66 25.02 4.83 -28.60
CA ARG A 66 26.27 4.29 -29.17
C ARG A 66 27.35 3.98 -28.15
N ALA A 67 27.22 4.49 -26.92
CA ALA A 67 28.18 4.30 -25.84
C ALA A 67 27.95 3.02 -25.03
N ARG A 68 26.85 2.29 -25.28
CA ARG A 68 26.47 1.11 -24.50
C ARG A 68 27.13 -0.17 -25.06
N PRO A 69 27.59 -1.10 -24.20
CA PRO A 69 28.22 -2.35 -24.65
C PRO A 69 27.33 -3.20 -25.57
N ALA A 70 26.03 -3.30 -25.29
CA ALA A 70 25.09 -4.05 -26.12
C ALA A 70 24.87 -3.43 -27.52
N ALA A 71 25.06 -2.11 -27.67
CA ALA A 71 25.01 -1.45 -28.97
C ALA A 71 26.25 -1.76 -29.84
N GLN A 72 27.41 -1.95 -29.20
CA GLN A 72 28.64 -2.38 -29.89
C GLN A 72 28.50 -3.82 -30.39
N GLN A 73 27.98 -4.72 -29.55
CA GLN A 73 27.68 -6.11 -29.93
C GLN A 73 26.62 -6.21 -31.03
N CYS A 74 25.58 -5.35 -30.98
CA CYS A 74 24.61 -5.25 -32.06
C CYS A 74 25.29 -4.91 -33.39
N LEU A 75 26.23 -3.96 -33.40
CA LEU A 75 26.95 -3.56 -34.61
C LEU A 75 27.87 -4.67 -35.13
N GLU A 76 28.53 -5.40 -34.24
CA GLU A 76 29.36 -6.57 -34.59
C GLU A 76 28.54 -7.64 -35.30
N HIS A 77 27.37 -7.99 -34.76
CA HIS A 77 26.49 -8.98 -35.41
C HIS A 77 25.91 -8.52 -36.75
N VAL A 78 25.65 -7.22 -36.95
CA VAL A 78 25.25 -6.71 -38.27
C VAL A 78 26.41 -6.83 -39.27
N ARG A 79 27.65 -6.58 -38.86
CA ARG A 79 28.84 -6.77 -39.72
C ARG A 79 29.06 -8.23 -40.08
N ASP A 80 28.91 -9.13 -39.11
CA ASP A 80 29.06 -10.57 -39.34
C ASP A 80 27.96 -11.09 -40.27
N ALA A 81 26.72 -10.61 -40.10
CA ALA A 81 25.61 -10.92 -40.98
C ALA A 81 25.85 -10.38 -42.40
N GLU A 82 26.35 -9.15 -42.54
CA GLU A 82 26.72 -8.57 -43.84
C GLU A 82 27.80 -9.39 -44.53
N ALA A 83 28.87 -9.76 -43.82
CA ALA A 83 29.96 -10.57 -44.36
C ALA A 83 29.48 -11.95 -44.80
N ALA A 84 28.63 -12.60 -44.00
CA ALA A 84 28.01 -13.88 -44.35
C ALA A 84 27.11 -13.76 -45.59
N LEU A 85 26.31 -12.69 -45.70
CA LEU A 85 25.49 -12.42 -46.88
C LEU A 85 26.33 -12.11 -48.12
N LEU A 86 27.45 -11.40 -47.99
CA LEU A 86 28.35 -11.10 -49.10
C LEU A 86 28.98 -12.39 -49.65
N ALA A 87 29.50 -13.25 -48.76
CA ALA A 87 30.02 -14.56 -49.14
C ALA A 87 28.96 -15.42 -49.84
N HIS A 88 27.72 -15.38 -49.35
CA HIS A 88 26.57 -16.05 -49.96
C HIS A 88 26.26 -15.50 -51.36
N VAL A 89 26.26 -14.17 -51.53
CA VAL A 89 26.04 -13.49 -52.81
C VAL A 89 27.15 -13.83 -53.82
N GLU A 90 28.42 -13.82 -53.41
CA GLU A 90 29.56 -14.16 -54.27
C GLU A 90 29.48 -15.60 -54.78
N LYS A 91 29.22 -16.55 -53.88
CA LYS A 91 29.09 -17.97 -54.20
C LYS A 91 27.89 -18.22 -55.11
N MET A 92 26.76 -17.57 -54.85
CA MET A 92 25.58 -17.63 -55.70
C MET A 92 25.83 -17.05 -57.09
N SER A 93 26.48 -15.88 -57.16
CA SER A 93 26.85 -15.23 -58.41
C SER A 93 27.79 -16.10 -59.25
N ALA A 94 28.78 -16.75 -58.61
CA ALA A 94 29.69 -17.68 -59.26
C ALA A 94 28.92 -18.89 -59.86
N LEU A 95 27.96 -19.45 -59.13
CA LEU A 95 27.10 -20.54 -59.61
C LEU A 95 26.16 -20.11 -60.74
N VAL A 96 25.68 -18.86 -60.72
CA VAL A 96 24.84 -18.26 -61.76
C VAL A 96 25.64 -17.95 -63.05
N GLN A 97 26.94 -17.67 -62.93
CA GLN A 97 27.82 -17.28 -64.04
C GLN A 97 28.61 -18.45 -64.67
N GLN A 98 28.54 -19.68 -64.14
CA GLN A 98 29.25 -20.83 -64.72
C GLN A 98 28.80 -21.12 -66.18
N PRO A 99 29.72 -21.16 -67.16
CA PRO A 99 29.38 -21.48 -68.54
C PRO A 99 29.05 -22.97 -68.70
N LYS A 100 27.82 -23.31 -69.12
CA LYS A 100 27.44 -24.68 -69.50
C LYS A 100 28.33 -25.18 -70.64
N ARG A 101 29.18 -26.17 -70.36
CA ARG A 101 29.93 -26.93 -71.37
C ARG A 101 28.93 -27.74 -72.22
N LYS A 102 28.83 -27.37 -73.50
CA LYS A 102 28.24 -28.10 -74.65
C LYS A 102 26.78 -28.59 -74.51
N LEU A 103 25.82 -27.81 -75.02
CA LEU A 103 25.04 -28.13 -76.23
C LEU A 103 24.17 -26.93 -76.62
N ARG A 104 24.43 -26.35 -77.80
CA ARG A 104 23.55 -25.37 -78.45
C ARG A 104 22.32 -26.10 -78.99
N ARG A 105 21.11 -25.59 -78.72
CA ARG A 105 20.16 -25.08 -79.73
C ARG A 105 18.83 -24.67 -79.09
N HIS A 106 18.41 -23.46 -79.46
CA HIS A 106 17.04 -22.93 -79.48
C HIS A 106 16.24 -22.99 -78.17
N VAL A 107 16.26 -21.89 -77.41
CA VAL A 107 15.08 -21.05 -77.13
C VAL A 107 15.59 -19.76 -76.44
N ASN A 108 15.34 -18.61 -77.06
CA ASN A 108 15.43 -17.30 -76.42
C ASN A 108 14.24 -17.13 -75.47
N SER A 109 14.32 -17.69 -74.26
CA SER A 109 13.52 -17.25 -73.11
C SER A 109 14.05 -17.89 -71.82
N PHE A 110 14.46 -17.04 -70.89
CA PHE A 110 14.83 -17.29 -69.49
C PHE A 110 16.03 -18.22 -69.23
N LYS A 111 17.09 -17.66 -68.64
CA LYS A 111 18.17 -18.40 -67.98
C LYS A 111 17.57 -19.29 -66.88
N ILE A 112 17.29 -20.55 -67.17
CA ILE A 112 16.84 -21.54 -66.19
C ILE A 112 18.09 -22.16 -65.55
N ILE A 113 18.35 -21.79 -64.30
CA ILE A 113 19.46 -22.29 -63.48
C ILE A 113 18.91 -23.44 -62.63
N SER A 114 19.35 -24.68 -62.92
CA SER A 114 19.05 -25.88 -62.13
C SER A 114 20.23 -26.19 -61.22
N LEU A 115 20.16 -25.82 -59.93
CA LEU A 115 21.20 -26.10 -58.93
C LEU A 115 21.13 -27.56 -58.47
N LYS A 116 22.27 -28.19 -58.15
CA LYS A 116 22.27 -29.53 -57.54
C LYS A 116 21.74 -29.47 -56.10
N LYS A 117 21.10 -30.55 -55.64
CA LYS A 117 20.49 -30.63 -54.29
C LYS A 117 21.49 -30.32 -53.16
N GLU A 118 22.74 -30.77 -53.29
CA GLU A 118 23.81 -30.55 -52.30
C GLU A 118 24.27 -29.08 -52.27
N GLU A 119 24.41 -28.45 -53.44
CA GLU A 119 24.77 -27.03 -53.57
C GLU A 119 23.66 -26.12 -53.02
N LEU A 120 22.40 -26.51 -53.24
CA LEU A 120 21.23 -25.81 -52.72
C LEU A 120 21.15 -25.88 -51.19
N ALA A 121 21.42 -27.05 -50.59
CA ALA A 121 21.42 -27.23 -49.14
C ALA A 121 22.54 -26.43 -48.45
N ALA A 122 23.72 -26.36 -49.06
CA ALA A 122 24.83 -25.54 -48.55
C ALA A 122 24.50 -24.04 -48.57
N LEU A 123 23.93 -23.54 -49.68
CA LEU A 123 23.47 -22.16 -49.79
C LEU A 123 22.32 -21.85 -48.82
N GLU A 124 21.44 -22.81 -48.55
CA GLU A 124 20.37 -22.61 -47.57
C GLU A 124 20.91 -22.49 -46.15
N SER A 125 21.89 -23.31 -45.77
CA SER A 125 22.53 -23.25 -44.45
C SER A 125 23.29 -21.94 -44.23
N GLU A 126 24.01 -21.45 -45.24
CA GLU A 126 24.72 -20.17 -45.18
C GLU A 126 23.75 -19.00 -45.03
N LEU A 127 22.64 -19.02 -45.78
CA LEU A 127 21.60 -18.03 -45.66
C LEU A 127 20.89 -18.08 -44.29
N ALA A 128 20.68 -19.27 -43.75
CA ALA A 128 20.13 -19.47 -42.41
C ALA A 128 21.00 -18.81 -41.34
N TRP A 129 22.31 -19.07 -41.41
CA TRP A 129 23.29 -18.51 -40.48
C TRP A 129 23.33 -16.99 -40.52
N ALA A 130 23.35 -16.40 -41.73
CA ALA A 130 23.29 -14.95 -41.89
C ALA A 130 22.00 -14.34 -41.29
N MET A 131 20.86 -15.03 -41.43
CA MET A 131 19.58 -14.59 -40.86
C MET A 131 19.54 -14.72 -39.33
N GLU A 132 20.20 -15.72 -38.74
CA GLU A 132 20.31 -15.88 -37.29
C GLU A 132 21.14 -14.75 -36.66
N LEU A 133 22.28 -14.41 -37.27
CA LEU A 133 23.09 -13.26 -36.86
C LEU A 133 22.30 -11.94 -36.94
N MET A 134 21.51 -11.78 -38.01
CA MET A 134 20.62 -10.63 -38.18
C MET A 134 19.54 -10.56 -37.09
N GLN A 135 18.98 -11.71 -36.70
CA GLN A 135 17.96 -11.79 -35.64
C GLN A 135 18.56 -11.48 -34.25
N LEU A 136 19.78 -11.94 -33.98
CA LEU A 136 20.52 -11.60 -32.76
C LEU A 136 20.79 -10.10 -32.66
N ALA A 137 21.22 -9.46 -33.76
CA ALA A 137 21.40 -8.02 -33.81
C ALA A 137 20.10 -7.26 -33.50
N ILE A 138 18.96 -7.67 -34.09
CA ILE A 138 17.66 -7.05 -33.83
C ILE A 138 17.24 -7.20 -32.36
N SER A 139 17.54 -8.35 -31.76
CA SER A 139 17.18 -8.65 -30.37
C SER A 139 18.00 -7.79 -29.39
N LEU A 140 19.30 -7.62 -29.65
CA LEU A 140 20.17 -6.72 -28.90
C LEU A 140 19.78 -5.25 -29.08
N PHE A 141 19.36 -4.85 -30.28
CA PHE A 141 18.84 -3.50 -30.51
C PHE A 141 17.58 -3.22 -29.67
N HIS A 142 16.64 -4.17 -29.61
CA HIS A 142 15.46 -4.02 -28.75
C HIS A 142 15.82 -3.92 -27.26
N LEU A 143 16.83 -4.66 -26.81
CA LEU A 143 17.34 -4.57 -25.44
C LEU A 143 17.93 -3.18 -25.14
N VAL A 144 18.79 -2.67 -26.03
CA VAL A 144 19.37 -1.30 -25.92
C VAL A 144 18.26 -0.24 -25.91
N LYS A 145 17.22 -0.39 -26.73
CA LYS A 145 16.09 0.53 -26.78
C LYS A 145 15.23 0.46 -25.51
N ALA A 146 15.08 -0.71 -24.90
CA ALA A 146 14.39 -0.87 -23.63
C ALA A 146 15.14 -0.18 -22.48
N GLU A 147 16.46 -0.34 -22.42
CA GLU A 147 17.32 0.30 -21.41
C GLU A 147 17.31 1.83 -21.49
N LEU A 148 17.19 2.42 -22.68
CA LEU A 148 17.15 3.89 -22.86
C LEU A 148 15.76 4.52 -22.79
N SER A 149 14.70 3.72 -22.66
CA SER A 149 13.33 4.25 -22.60
C SER A 149 13.16 5.26 -21.46
N GLU A 150 13.79 5.02 -20.31
CA GLU A 150 13.77 5.92 -19.16
C GLU A 150 14.45 7.27 -19.43
N GLU A 151 15.68 7.29 -19.96
CA GLU A 151 16.42 8.52 -20.28
C GLU A 151 15.75 9.34 -21.40
N ILE A 152 15.17 8.69 -22.41
CA ILE A 152 14.46 9.38 -23.50
C ILE A 152 13.19 10.04 -22.95
N ILE A 153 12.43 9.34 -22.11
CA ILE A 153 11.23 9.89 -21.48
C ILE A 153 11.60 11.06 -20.55
N VAL A 154 12.62 10.90 -19.71
CA VAL A 154 13.07 11.95 -18.79
C VAL A 154 13.59 13.18 -19.54
N SER A 155 14.41 13.00 -20.58
CA SER A 155 14.96 14.12 -21.34
C SER A 155 13.93 14.86 -22.19
N GLN A 156 13.03 14.15 -22.89
CA GLN A 156 11.95 14.78 -23.67
C GLN A 156 10.95 15.50 -22.76
N THR A 157 10.63 14.91 -21.61
CA THR A 157 9.74 15.54 -20.63
C THR A 157 10.40 16.77 -20.01
N SER A 158 11.68 16.68 -19.62
CA SER A 158 12.42 17.81 -19.05
C SER A 158 12.59 18.97 -20.03
N ASN A 159 12.88 18.70 -21.30
CA ASN A 159 13.01 19.75 -22.32
C ASN A 159 11.68 20.45 -22.60
N ARG A 160 10.57 19.69 -22.70
CA ARG A 160 9.24 20.29 -22.89
C ARG A 160 8.77 21.06 -21.65
N VAL A 161 9.08 20.58 -20.44
CA VAL A 161 8.83 21.32 -19.19
C VAL A 161 9.61 22.63 -19.18
N ARG A 162 10.86 22.63 -19.64
CA ARG A 162 11.70 23.83 -19.69
C ARG A 162 11.21 24.85 -20.71
N GLU A 163 10.86 24.42 -21.92
CA GLU A 163 10.27 25.28 -22.95
C GLU A 163 8.94 25.92 -22.50
N TYR A 164 8.08 25.13 -21.84
CA TYR A 164 6.80 25.64 -21.32
C TYR A 164 6.93 26.47 -20.04
N SER A 165 7.92 26.20 -19.19
CA SER A 165 8.19 27.03 -18.00
C SER A 165 8.60 28.45 -18.38
N ILE A 166 9.34 28.60 -19.49
CA ILE A 166 9.72 29.90 -20.04
C ILE A 166 8.48 30.62 -20.60
N ALA A 167 7.61 29.91 -21.33
CA ALA A 167 6.36 30.48 -21.85
C ALA A 167 5.33 30.84 -20.75
N CYS A 168 5.24 30.05 -19.68
CA CYS A 168 4.37 30.34 -18.53
C CYS A 168 4.85 31.52 -17.70
N GLN A 169 6.17 31.74 -17.59
CA GLN A 169 6.68 32.95 -16.92
C GLN A 169 6.25 34.21 -17.66
N GLU A 170 6.29 34.23 -19.00
CA GLU A 170 5.80 35.36 -19.79
C GLU A 170 4.28 35.57 -19.65
N ASP A 171 3.48 34.50 -19.72
CA ASP A 171 2.00 34.59 -19.62
C ASP A 171 1.51 34.98 -18.21
N VAL A 172 2.18 34.51 -17.16
CA VAL A 172 1.86 34.91 -15.77
C VAL A 172 2.23 36.37 -15.52
N ILE A 173 3.39 36.83 -15.99
CA ILE A 173 3.78 38.25 -15.87
C ILE A 173 2.76 39.15 -16.60
N GLN A 174 2.31 38.73 -17.79
CA GLN A 174 1.30 39.49 -18.55
C GLN A 174 -0.07 39.53 -17.88
N LYS A 175 -0.55 38.39 -17.35
CA LYS A 175 -1.85 38.29 -16.69
C LYS A 175 -1.88 39.00 -15.33
N THR A 176 -0.78 38.92 -14.57
CA THR A 176 -0.65 39.65 -13.31
C THR A 176 -0.60 41.17 -13.55
N ALA A 177 0.12 41.62 -14.59
CA ALA A 177 0.11 43.03 -14.97
C ALA A 177 -1.29 43.52 -15.39
N GLN A 178 -2.06 42.71 -16.14
CA GLN A 178 -3.43 43.06 -16.53
C GLN A 178 -4.40 43.07 -15.35
N ALA A 179 -4.27 42.12 -14.41
CA ALA A 179 -5.11 42.06 -13.21
C ALA A 179 -4.88 43.27 -12.28
N VAL A 180 -3.63 43.70 -12.12
CA VAL A 180 -3.27 44.89 -11.33
C VAL A 180 -3.87 46.16 -11.96
N VAL A 181 -3.83 46.28 -13.30
CA VAL A 181 -4.45 47.41 -14.02
C VAL A 181 -5.98 47.41 -13.91
N GLN A 182 -6.62 46.24 -13.85
CA GLN A 182 -8.07 46.14 -13.65
C GLN A 182 -8.48 46.46 -12.21
N MET A 183 -7.71 46.02 -11.21
CA MET A 183 -7.96 46.36 -9.79
C MET A 183 -7.90 47.88 -9.55
N MET A 184 -6.90 48.56 -10.12
CA MET A 184 -6.78 50.03 -9.97
C MET A 184 -7.94 50.82 -10.60
N ARG A 185 -8.73 50.21 -11.49
CA ARG A 185 -9.89 50.86 -12.13
C ARG A 185 -11.22 50.63 -11.39
N ALA A 186 -11.28 49.65 -10.47
CA ALA A 186 -12.52 49.22 -9.84
C ALA A 186 -12.86 49.98 -8.54
N GLU A 187 -11.94 50.76 -7.97
CA GLU A 187 -12.13 51.45 -6.68
C GLU A 187 -12.97 52.75 -6.74
N SER A 188 -13.48 53.15 -7.91
CA SER A 188 -14.32 54.36 -8.03
C SER A 188 -15.80 54.03 -8.27
N LEU A 189 -16.58 53.81 -7.19
CA LEU A 189 -17.98 54.29 -6.99
C LEU A 189 -18.66 53.64 -5.75
N PRO A 190 -19.46 54.37 -4.94
CA PRO A 190 -19.98 53.89 -3.65
C PRO A 190 -21.45 53.39 -3.64
N MET A 191 -21.75 52.67 -2.55
CA MET A 191 -22.98 52.02 -2.04
C MET A 191 -24.36 52.65 -2.31
N ILE A 192 -25.44 51.83 -2.23
CA ILE A 192 -26.65 52.02 -1.38
C ILE A 192 -27.69 50.85 -1.54
N ASP A 193 -28.02 50.22 -0.40
CA ASP A 193 -29.34 49.87 0.17
C ASP A 193 -30.41 49.02 -0.58
N LYS A 194 -30.78 47.84 -0.02
CA LYS A 194 -32.12 47.58 0.58
C LYS A 194 -32.37 46.14 1.04
N MET A 195 -32.98 46.06 2.23
CA MET A 195 -33.62 44.91 2.86
C MET A 195 -34.98 44.51 2.22
N SER A 196 -35.34 43.24 2.44
CA SER A 196 -36.65 42.70 2.84
C SER A 196 -37.58 41.99 1.83
N SER A 197 -38.16 40.91 2.39
CA SER A 197 -39.42 40.21 2.10
C SER A 197 -39.34 38.90 1.30
N GLY A 198 -39.94 37.87 1.90
CA GLY A 198 -39.97 36.51 1.39
C GLY A 198 -41.01 36.31 0.28
N THR A 199 -40.95 35.17 -0.40
CA THR A 199 -42.02 34.15 -0.53
C THR A 199 -41.55 33.09 -1.53
N MET A 200 -41.68 31.81 -1.19
CA MET A 200 -41.47 30.69 -2.10
C MET A 200 -42.61 30.58 -3.11
N VAL A 201 -42.31 30.66 -4.42
CA VAL A 201 -43.09 30.01 -5.49
C VAL A 201 -42.14 29.54 -6.59
N SER A 202 -42.36 28.29 -7.02
CA SER A 202 -41.71 27.62 -8.16
C SER A 202 -42.45 27.92 -9.47
N GLN A 203 -41.75 28.42 -10.49
CA GLN A 203 -41.69 27.86 -11.87
C GLN A 203 -41.02 28.84 -12.86
N LYS A 204 -40.01 28.31 -13.59
CA LYS A 204 -39.62 28.47 -15.01
C LYS A 204 -40.26 29.63 -15.80
N ASP A 205 -39.56 30.50 -16.55
CA ASP A 205 -38.53 30.25 -17.57
C ASP A 205 -37.69 31.51 -17.91
N ASP A 206 -36.54 31.25 -18.54
CA ASP A 206 -35.78 32.04 -19.53
C ASP A 206 -35.56 33.55 -19.36
N SER A 207 -34.33 33.93 -18.99
CA SER A 207 -33.51 34.86 -19.79
C SER A 207 -32.09 35.01 -19.25
N GLY A 208 -31.10 34.65 -20.09
CA GLY A 208 -29.77 35.26 -20.13
C GLY A 208 -28.81 35.00 -18.96
N GLN A 209 -28.39 33.75 -18.73
CA GLN A 209 -27.17 33.50 -17.93
C GLN A 209 -25.92 33.86 -18.74
N MET A 210 -25.28 34.96 -18.37
CA MET A 210 -23.84 35.09 -18.54
C MET A 210 -23.15 34.02 -17.67
N ASP A 211 -22.21 33.35 -18.33
CA ASP A 211 -21.49 32.15 -17.96
C ASP A 211 -20.86 32.23 -16.55
N LYS A 212 -21.40 31.46 -15.60
CA LYS A 212 -20.71 31.19 -14.32
C LYS A 212 -19.64 30.13 -14.57
N GLY A 213 -18.39 30.57 -14.47
CA GLY A 213 -17.17 29.79 -14.69
C GLY A 213 -17.20 28.39 -14.08
N GLN A 214 -16.89 27.42 -14.96
CA GLN A 214 -16.28 26.11 -14.72
C GLN A 214 -16.64 25.42 -13.40
N LYS A 215 -17.69 24.58 -13.46
CA LYS A 215 -17.78 23.38 -12.61
C LYS A 215 -16.47 22.61 -12.71
N SER A 216 -15.86 22.31 -11.56
CA SER A 216 -14.74 21.38 -11.42
C SER A 216 -14.99 20.13 -12.28
N ARG A 217 -14.07 19.83 -13.19
CA ARG A 217 -14.09 18.60 -14.00
C ARG A 217 -14.02 17.41 -13.04
N ASN A 218 -15.05 16.58 -12.99
CA ASN A 218 -15.02 15.33 -12.22
C ASN A 218 -14.12 14.31 -12.96
N TRP A 219 -12.97 13.97 -12.37
CA TRP A 219 -11.98 13.06 -12.94
C TRP A 219 -12.14 11.61 -12.44
N PRO A 220 -11.47 10.61 -13.07
CA PRO A 220 -11.51 9.22 -12.58
C PRO A 220 -10.93 9.14 -11.16
N SER A 221 -11.62 8.49 -10.23
CA SER A 221 -11.29 8.58 -8.78
C SER A 221 -10.08 7.75 -8.33
N TYR A 222 -9.45 7.00 -9.23
CA TYR A 222 -8.34 6.11 -8.90
C TYR A 222 -6.95 6.74 -9.07
N PHE A 223 -6.89 8.00 -9.49
CA PHE A 223 -5.63 8.74 -9.58
C PHE A 223 -5.39 9.50 -8.28
N GLU A 224 -4.25 9.24 -7.65
CA GLU A 224 -3.73 10.12 -6.63
C GLU A 224 -3.20 11.39 -7.33
N THR A 225 -3.60 12.54 -6.81
CA THR A 225 -3.24 13.83 -7.39
C THR A 225 -2.13 14.46 -6.56
N THR A 226 -1.05 14.85 -7.23
CA THR A 226 0.04 15.62 -6.65
C THR A 226 0.24 16.93 -7.41
N LEU A 227 1.07 17.81 -6.87
CA LEU A 227 1.54 19.03 -7.54
C LEU A 227 2.24 18.75 -8.89
N PHE A 228 2.84 17.56 -9.06
CA PHE A 228 3.65 17.19 -10.23
C PHE A 228 2.94 16.32 -11.26
N GLY A 229 1.66 16.02 -11.02
CA GLY A 229 0.87 15.19 -11.89
C GLY A 229 0.02 14.22 -11.10
N ARG A 230 -0.61 13.32 -11.84
CA ARG A 230 -1.45 12.27 -11.31
C ARG A 230 -0.78 10.95 -11.58
N TYR A 231 -0.79 10.08 -10.58
CA TYR A 231 -0.34 8.71 -10.75
C TYR A 231 -1.36 7.73 -10.19
N ALA A 232 -1.28 6.50 -10.66
CA ALA A 232 -2.01 5.39 -10.08
C ALA A 232 -1.15 4.14 -10.17
N PHE A 233 -1.15 3.33 -9.11
CA PHE A 233 -0.45 2.06 -9.06
C PHE A 233 -1.45 0.98 -8.68
N ARG A 234 -1.63 -0.03 -9.54
CA ARG A 234 -2.66 -1.07 -9.36
C ARG A 234 -2.16 -2.43 -9.79
N ARG A 235 -2.70 -3.48 -9.20
CA ARG A 235 -2.57 -4.84 -9.73
C ARG A 235 -3.65 -5.06 -10.78
N SER A 236 -3.28 -5.63 -11.92
CA SER A 236 -4.16 -6.08 -12.98
C SER A 236 -4.90 -7.33 -12.52
N ARG A 237 -6.23 -7.37 -12.73
CA ARG A 237 -7.10 -8.49 -12.31
C ARG A 237 -7.03 -9.68 -13.26
N ASN A 238 -6.45 -9.50 -14.44
CA ASN A 238 -6.46 -10.49 -15.51
C ASN A 238 -5.18 -11.33 -15.58
N ASP A 239 -4.02 -10.73 -15.29
CA ASP A 239 -2.71 -11.35 -15.56
C ASP A 239 -1.76 -11.32 -14.34
N GLU A 240 -2.30 -11.03 -13.15
CA GLU A 240 -1.54 -10.80 -11.90
C GLU A 240 -0.41 -9.76 -12.03
N GLY A 241 -0.42 -8.98 -13.10
CA GLY A 241 0.57 -7.93 -13.37
C GLY A 241 0.33 -6.70 -12.54
N TRP A 242 1.28 -5.78 -12.61
CA TRP A 242 1.13 -4.45 -12.06
C TRP A 242 0.96 -3.43 -13.18
N ILE A 243 0.24 -2.36 -12.90
CA ILE A 243 -0.02 -1.24 -13.79
C ILE A 243 0.34 0.04 -13.06
N ALA A 244 1.28 0.79 -13.60
CA ALA A 244 1.64 2.13 -13.16
C ALA A 244 1.18 3.13 -14.23
N SER A 245 0.26 4.01 -13.87
CA SER A 245 -0.26 5.07 -14.73
C SER A 245 0.31 6.42 -14.29
N LEU A 246 0.75 7.25 -15.23
CA LEU A 246 1.27 8.59 -15.00
C LEU A 246 0.65 9.60 -15.97
N GLN A 247 0.17 10.71 -15.43
CA GLN A 247 -0.34 11.85 -16.18
C GLN A 247 0.28 13.14 -15.64
N ILE A 248 0.98 13.88 -16.48
CA ILE A 248 1.52 15.19 -16.09
C ILE A 248 0.39 16.25 -16.03
N PRO A 249 0.46 17.28 -15.16
CA PRO A 249 -0.68 18.15 -14.81
C PRO A 249 -1.34 18.87 -15.99
N TRP A 250 -0.58 19.18 -17.03
CA TRP A 250 -1.02 19.91 -18.23
C TRP A 250 -1.24 19.01 -19.45
N SER A 251 -1.19 17.68 -19.30
CA SER A 251 -1.40 16.72 -20.38
C SER A 251 -2.74 16.01 -20.24
N GLN A 252 -3.49 15.92 -21.34
CA GLN A 252 -4.62 14.99 -21.45
C GLN A 252 -4.17 13.54 -21.68
N ARG A 253 -2.90 13.32 -22.02
CA ARG A 253 -2.32 12.01 -22.26
C ARG A 253 -1.86 11.37 -20.95
N VAL A 254 -2.29 10.14 -20.73
CA VAL A 254 -1.82 9.23 -19.68
C VAL A 254 -0.86 8.23 -20.31
N THR A 255 0.25 7.97 -19.63
CA THR A 255 1.19 6.89 -19.99
C THR A 255 1.08 5.80 -18.94
N GLU A 256 0.99 4.55 -19.38
CA GLU A 256 0.88 3.40 -18.50
C GLU A 256 1.96 2.38 -18.80
N LEU A 257 2.56 1.86 -17.75
CA LEU A 257 3.45 0.70 -17.77
C LEU A 257 2.70 -0.46 -17.13
N ARG A 258 2.45 -1.51 -17.90
CA ARG A 258 1.98 -2.80 -17.36
C ARG A 258 3.15 -3.77 -17.33
N TRP A 259 3.30 -4.54 -16.25
CA TRP A 259 4.29 -5.61 -16.19
C TRP A 259 3.80 -6.86 -15.47
N THR A 260 4.16 -8.02 -16.00
CA THR A 260 3.87 -9.35 -15.45
C THR A 260 5.18 -10.14 -15.40
N GLY A 261 5.72 -10.37 -14.20
CA GLY A 261 7.08 -10.91 -14.05
C GLY A 261 8.12 -10.04 -14.78
N TRP A 262 8.74 -10.58 -15.84
CA TRP A 262 9.73 -9.90 -16.67
C TRP A 262 9.18 -9.33 -17.99
N GLN A 263 7.87 -9.42 -18.25
CA GLN A 263 7.24 -8.86 -19.44
C GLN A 263 6.75 -7.44 -19.16
N TYR A 264 7.14 -6.46 -19.98
CA TYR A 264 6.76 -5.05 -19.85
C TYR A 264 6.00 -4.58 -21.09
N ARG A 265 4.89 -3.84 -20.91
CA ARG A 265 4.13 -3.21 -21.99
C ARG A 265 3.82 -1.75 -21.65
N PHE A 266 4.22 -0.85 -22.55
CA PHE A 266 3.91 0.57 -22.46
C PHE A 266 2.70 0.91 -23.32
N HIS A 267 1.74 1.63 -22.75
CA HIS A 267 0.56 2.13 -23.47
C HIS A 267 0.36 3.61 -23.17
N SER A 268 -0.28 4.32 -24.09
CA SER A 268 -0.75 5.68 -23.80
C SER A 268 -2.12 5.92 -24.39
N TYR A 269 -2.93 6.71 -23.69
CA TYR A 269 -4.24 7.15 -24.16
C TYR A 269 -4.49 8.61 -23.78
N ASN A 270 -5.50 9.23 -24.39
CA ASN A 270 -5.92 10.58 -24.02
C ASN A 270 -7.24 10.53 -23.25
N ILE A 271 -7.36 11.38 -22.23
CA ILE A 271 -8.61 11.67 -21.54
C ILE A 271 -9.26 12.89 -22.20
N ARG A 272 -10.49 12.71 -22.69
CA ARG A 272 -11.27 13.73 -23.38
C ARG A 272 -12.61 13.96 -22.65
N PRO A 273 -13.22 15.14 -22.77
CA PRO A 273 -14.56 15.39 -22.23
C PRO A 273 -15.58 14.45 -22.86
N LYS A 274 -16.58 13.99 -22.09
CA LYS A 274 -17.66 13.11 -22.62
C LYS A 274 -18.40 13.74 -23.81
N THR A 275 -18.43 15.07 -23.91
CA THR A 275 -19.05 15.82 -25.00
C THR A 275 -18.27 15.80 -26.32
N ALA A 276 -17.06 15.22 -26.36
CA ALA A 276 -16.27 15.15 -27.58
C ALA A 276 -16.99 14.32 -28.68
N PRO A 277 -16.91 14.73 -29.97
CA PRO A 277 -17.63 14.07 -31.06
C PRO A 277 -17.35 12.58 -31.20
N VAL A 278 -16.14 12.13 -30.84
CA VAL A 278 -15.71 10.74 -30.93
C VAL A 278 -16.56 9.80 -30.06
N PHE A 279 -16.98 10.21 -28.86
CA PHE A 279 -17.80 9.36 -27.98
C PHE A 279 -19.22 9.22 -28.52
N LYS A 280 -19.81 10.32 -29.00
CA LYS A 280 -21.13 10.32 -29.62
C LYS A 280 -21.16 9.45 -30.89
N ALA A 281 -20.12 9.55 -31.73
CA ALA A 281 -20.01 8.72 -32.93
C ALA A 281 -19.88 7.22 -32.60
N ALA A 282 -19.16 6.87 -31.52
CA ALA A 282 -19.08 5.48 -31.04
C ALA A 282 -20.42 4.94 -30.53
N GLU A 283 -21.15 5.71 -29.71
CA GLU A 283 -22.47 5.31 -29.18
C GLU A 283 -23.53 5.17 -30.31
N GLN A 284 -23.47 6.04 -31.32
CA GLN A 284 -24.41 6.05 -32.44
C GLN A 284 -24.09 5.04 -33.55
N GLY A 285 -22.90 4.43 -33.55
CA GLY A 285 -22.48 3.54 -34.62
C GLY A 285 -21.96 4.24 -35.88
N ASP A 286 -21.57 5.52 -35.82
CA ASP A 286 -21.10 6.28 -36.99
C ASP A 286 -19.61 6.02 -37.30
N ILE A 287 -19.37 4.96 -38.06
CA ILE A 287 -18.03 4.54 -38.48
C ILE A 287 -17.34 5.60 -39.37
N ARG A 288 -18.12 6.36 -40.15
CA ARG A 288 -17.56 7.34 -41.09
C ARG A 288 -16.95 8.50 -40.33
N GLU A 289 -17.67 9.04 -39.35
CA GLU A 289 -17.16 10.12 -38.52
C GLU A 289 -16.00 9.64 -37.64
N LEU A 290 -16.07 8.44 -37.03
CA LEU A 290 -14.95 7.87 -36.28
C LEU A 290 -13.68 7.73 -37.14
N THR A 291 -13.82 7.20 -38.35
CA THR A 291 -12.70 7.02 -39.29
C THR A 291 -12.09 8.37 -39.67
N LYS A 292 -12.91 9.39 -39.89
CA LYS A 292 -12.47 10.76 -40.18
C LYS A 292 -11.72 11.37 -38.99
N LEU A 293 -12.25 11.26 -37.77
CA LEU A 293 -11.61 11.78 -36.56
C LEU A 293 -10.27 11.09 -36.27
N PHE A 294 -10.16 9.79 -36.50
CA PHE A 294 -8.89 9.07 -36.36
C PHE A 294 -7.87 9.44 -37.44
N ARG A 295 -8.30 9.57 -38.70
CA ARG A 295 -7.40 9.96 -39.81
C ARG A 295 -6.87 11.38 -39.67
N THR A 296 -7.69 12.30 -39.17
CA THR A 296 -7.32 13.70 -38.96
C THR A 296 -6.53 13.93 -37.66
N GLY A 297 -6.31 12.88 -36.85
CA GLY A 297 -5.62 12.98 -35.57
C GLY A 297 -6.42 13.73 -34.48
N GLN A 298 -7.69 14.06 -34.75
CA GLN A 298 -8.57 14.74 -33.81
C GLN A 298 -9.02 13.81 -32.67
N ALA A 299 -8.99 12.49 -32.89
CA ALA A 299 -9.21 11.46 -31.89
C ALA A 299 -8.28 10.24 -32.09
N SER A 300 -8.17 9.41 -31.06
CA SER A 300 -7.47 8.13 -31.08
C SER A 300 -8.45 6.99 -30.75
N PRO A 301 -8.28 5.78 -31.32
CA PRO A 301 -9.06 4.59 -30.94
C PRO A 301 -8.98 4.25 -29.44
N PHE A 302 -7.92 4.71 -28.76
CA PHE A 302 -7.67 4.48 -27.34
C PHE A 302 -8.21 5.59 -26.43
N ASP A 303 -8.87 6.62 -26.98
CA ASP A 303 -9.37 7.74 -26.19
C ASP A 303 -10.40 7.30 -25.13
N ARG A 304 -10.39 8.00 -24.00
CA ARG A 304 -11.27 7.76 -22.85
C ARG A 304 -11.97 9.01 -22.40
N ASN A 305 -13.15 8.87 -21.84
CA ASN A 305 -13.83 9.99 -21.22
C ASN A 305 -13.35 10.25 -19.78
N GLU A 306 -13.85 11.31 -19.15
CA GLU A 306 -13.53 11.70 -17.76
C GLU A 306 -13.91 10.64 -16.70
N ALA A 307 -14.74 9.66 -17.04
CA ALA A 307 -15.07 8.51 -16.18
C ALA A 307 -14.17 7.28 -16.43
N GLY A 308 -13.26 7.35 -17.40
CA GLY A 308 -12.37 6.26 -17.79
C GLY A 308 -12.94 5.30 -18.85
N ARG A 309 -14.15 5.57 -19.38
CA ARG A 309 -14.80 4.71 -20.38
C ARG A 309 -14.13 4.84 -21.74
N SER A 310 -13.80 3.71 -22.36
CA SER A 310 -13.24 3.62 -23.70
C SER A 310 -14.33 3.71 -24.77
N LEU A 311 -13.94 4.01 -26.02
CA LEU A 311 -14.84 3.97 -27.17
C LEU A 311 -15.44 2.57 -27.37
N LEU A 312 -14.64 1.52 -27.12
CA LEU A 312 -15.08 0.13 -27.28
C LEU A 312 -16.14 -0.26 -26.24
N TYR A 313 -15.99 0.19 -24.99
CA TYR A 313 -17.00 -0.02 -23.95
C TYR A 313 -18.35 0.61 -24.33
N LEU A 314 -18.34 1.87 -24.79
CA LEU A 314 -19.57 2.58 -25.16
C LEU A 314 -20.24 1.93 -26.39
N ALA A 315 -19.46 1.52 -27.38
CA ALA A 315 -19.96 0.80 -28.55
C ALA A 315 -20.56 -0.56 -28.17
N ALA A 316 -19.91 -1.32 -27.28
CA ALA A 316 -20.40 -2.61 -26.80
C ALA A 316 -21.71 -2.47 -26.01
N LYS A 317 -21.79 -1.45 -25.14
CA LYS A 317 -22.98 -1.15 -24.35
C LYS A 317 -24.22 -0.84 -25.22
N GLU A 318 -24.02 -0.14 -26.33
CA GLU A 318 -25.09 0.22 -27.29
C GLU A 318 -25.22 -0.82 -28.43
N GLU A 319 -24.60 -1.99 -28.28
CA GLU A 319 -24.66 -3.13 -29.22
C GLU A 319 -24.24 -2.80 -30.67
N ARG A 320 -23.25 -1.90 -30.83
CA ARG A 320 -22.71 -1.45 -32.13
C ARG A 320 -21.63 -2.39 -32.66
N LEU A 321 -22.03 -3.55 -33.17
CA LEU A 321 -21.13 -4.61 -33.65
C LEU A 321 -20.02 -4.12 -34.59
N GLU A 322 -20.38 -3.37 -35.63
CA GLU A 322 -19.42 -2.91 -36.65
C GLU A 322 -18.35 -1.96 -36.09
N VAL A 323 -18.73 -1.10 -35.12
CA VAL A 323 -17.77 -0.21 -34.42
C VAL A 323 -16.85 -1.02 -33.51
N CYS A 324 -17.39 -2.00 -32.78
CA CYS A 324 -16.59 -2.90 -31.95
C CYS A 324 -15.55 -3.66 -32.78
N GLU A 325 -15.96 -4.23 -33.91
CA GLU A 325 -15.06 -4.96 -34.82
C GLU A 325 -13.96 -4.04 -35.37
N MET A 326 -14.31 -2.81 -35.77
CA MET A 326 -13.34 -1.82 -36.23
C MET A 326 -12.31 -1.46 -35.15
N LEU A 327 -12.74 -1.21 -33.91
CA LEU A 327 -11.86 -0.82 -32.81
C LEU A 327 -10.92 -1.97 -32.40
N ILE A 328 -11.45 -3.20 -32.30
CA ILE A 328 -10.64 -4.40 -32.01
C ILE A 328 -9.59 -4.62 -33.12
N ARG A 329 -9.98 -4.51 -34.40
CA ARG A 329 -9.03 -4.58 -35.54
C ARG A 329 -7.96 -3.49 -35.52
N LYS A 330 -8.25 -2.33 -34.92
CA LYS A 330 -7.28 -1.23 -34.72
C LYS A 330 -6.37 -1.44 -33.51
N GLY A 331 -6.49 -2.58 -32.81
CA GLY A 331 -5.63 -2.96 -31.69
C GLY A 331 -6.13 -2.49 -30.33
N VAL A 332 -7.40 -2.09 -30.20
CA VAL A 332 -8.02 -1.85 -28.89
C VAL A 332 -8.29 -3.21 -28.23
N PRO A 333 -7.74 -3.51 -27.03
CA PRO A 333 -7.99 -4.79 -26.37
C PRO A 333 -9.47 -4.97 -26.03
N ALA A 334 -9.98 -6.20 -26.21
CA ALA A 334 -11.37 -6.54 -25.88
C ALA A 334 -11.66 -6.42 -24.37
N ASP A 335 -10.64 -6.60 -23.53
CA ASP A 335 -10.70 -6.58 -22.08
C ASP A 335 -10.32 -5.23 -21.47
N ASP A 336 -10.26 -4.14 -22.24
CA ASP A 336 -9.68 -2.85 -21.83
C ASP A 336 -10.26 -2.24 -20.51
N GLU A 337 -9.68 -2.63 -19.37
CA GLU A 337 -10.15 -2.35 -17.98
C GLU A 337 -9.72 -0.97 -17.43
N ARG A 338 -10.42 0.15 -17.68
CA ARG A 338 -9.96 1.44 -17.09
C ARG A 338 -11.05 2.41 -16.58
N GLU A 339 -12.25 1.91 -16.24
CA GLU A 339 -13.30 2.69 -15.53
C GLU A 339 -13.05 2.74 -14.01
N LYS A 340 -13.64 3.75 -13.34
CA LYS A 340 -13.71 3.97 -11.88
C LYS A 340 -14.10 2.73 -11.03
N HIS A 341 -14.69 1.71 -11.64
CA HIS A 341 -15.07 0.46 -10.97
C HIS A 341 -14.45 -0.79 -11.62
N GLY A 342 -13.50 -0.67 -12.56
CA GLY A 342 -12.90 -1.84 -13.21
C GLY A 342 -13.74 -2.49 -14.32
N TYR A 343 -14.85 -1.86 -14.73
CA TYR A 343 -15.63 -2.34 -15.88
C TYR A 343 -14.82 -2.25 -17.17
N ASN A 344 -14.98 -3.26 -18.01
CA ASN A 344 -14.42 -3.34 -19.34
C ASN A 344 -15.53 -3.63 -20.38
N PRO A 345 -15.19 -3.63 -21.68
CA PRO A 345 -16.18 -3.84 -22.74
C PRO A 345 -16.94 -5.18 -22.65
N ILE A 346 -16.31 -6.26 -22.15
CA ILE A 346 -16.96 -7.56 -21.96
C ILE A 346 -18.08 -7.45 -20.93
N ASP A 347 -17.85 -6.69 -19.86
CA ASP A 347 -18.85 -6.51 -18.81
C ASP A 347 -20.12 -5.83 -19.34
N ALA A 348 -20.00 -4.92 -20.32
CA ALA A 348 -21.16 -4.29 -20.98
C ALA A 348 -22.06 -5.30 -21.71
N ILE A 349 -21.48 -6.40 -22.22
CA ILE A 349 -22.18 -7.46 -22.95
C ILE A 349 -22.89 -8.38 -21.96
N VAL A 350 -22.22 -8.75 -20.87
CA VAL A 350 -22.76 -9.61 -19.82
C VAL A 350 -23.98 -8.97 -19.16
N VAL A 351 -23.92 -7.65 -18.90
CA VAL A 351 -25.03 -6.93 -18.27
C VAL A 351 -26.16 -6.54 -19.25
N SER A 352 -26.04 -6.87 -20.54
CA SER A 352 -27.09 -6.59 -21.52
C SER A 352 -28.38 -7.29 -21.13
N ARG A 353 -29.51 -6.58 -21.31
CA ARG A 353 -30.85 -7.12 -21.08
C ARG A 353 -31.16 -8.30 -22.01
N GLN A 354 -30.51 -8.39 -23.16
CA GLN A 354 -30.73 -9.47 -24.14
C GLN A 354 -30.43 -10.85 -23.57
N ASN A 355 -29.53 -10.94 -22.57
CA ASN A 355 -29.24 -12.21 -21.89
C ASN A 355 -30.42 -12.75 -21.04
N PHE A 356 -31.47 -11.93 -20.81
CA PHE A 356 -32.58 -12.26 -19.90
C PHE A 356 -33.96 -12.18 -20.55
N THR A 357 -34.07 -11.68 -21.79
CA THR A 357 -35.34 -11.53 -22.51
C THR A 357 -35.78 -12.81 -23.21
N GLY A 358 -34.91 -13.81 -23.34
CA GLY A 358 -35.20 -15.09 -24.01
C GLY A 358 -35.42 -14.98 -25.53
N ALA A 359 -35.16 -13.81 -26.12
CA ALA A 359 -35.19 -13.59 -27.56
C ALA A 359 -33.81 -13.87 -28.17
N ASP A 360 -33.76 -14.70 -29.21
CA ASP A 360 -32.53 -14.94 -29.97
C ASP A 360 -32.20 -13.69 -30.82
N ASP A 361 -31.40 -12.79 -30.26
CA ASP A 361 -30.86 -11.63 -30.98
C ASP A 361 -29.54 -12.01 -31.68
N GLU A 362 -29.60 -12.18 -33.00
CA GLU A 362 -28.44 -12.52 -33.82
C GLU A 362 -27.30 -11.49 -33.72
N ASN A 363 -27.61 -10.21 -33.51
CA ASN A 363 -26.61 -9.16 -33.35
C ASN A 363 -25.88 -9.30 -32.01
N HIS A 364 -26.61 -9.53 -30.93
CA HIS A 364 -26.03 -9.79 -29.61
C HIS A 364 -25.17 -11.07 -29.60
N ALA A 365 -25.65 -12.16 -30.22
CA ALA A 365 -24.89 -13.40 -30.35
C ALA A 365 -23.59 -13.20 -31.15
N SER A 366 -23.65 -12.43 -32.23
CA SER A 366 -22.46 -12.08 -33.03
C SER A 366 -21.47 -11.22 -32.25
N LEU A 367 -21.96 -10.33 -31.40
CA LEU A 367 -21.15 -9.49 -30.53
C LEU A 367 -20.47 -10.32 -29.42
N VAL A 368 -21.17 -11.26 -28.81
CA VAL A 368 -20.58 -12.25 -27.89
C VAL A 368 -19.45 -13.03 -28.57
N ALA A 369 -19.69 -13.57 -29.78
CA ALA A 369 -18.68 -14.33 -30.52
C ALA A 369 -17.44 -13.49 -30.90
N LEU A 370 -17.64 -12.22 -31.28
CA LEU A 370 -16.54 -11.29 -31.57
C LEU A 370 -15.65 -11.09 -30.33
N PHE A 371 -16.25 -10.77 -29.18
CA PHE A 371 -15.50 -10.53 -27.95
C PHE A 371 -14.90 -11.81 -27.36
N GLU A 372 -15.60 -12.96 -27.48
CA GLU A 372 -15.06 -14.27 -27.12
C GLU A 372 -13.78 -14.55 -27.92
N SER A 373 -13.82 -14.38 -29.25
CA SER A 373 -12.66 -14.62 -30.11
C SER A 373 -11.49 -13.67 -29.85
N ALA A 374 -11.79 -12.39 -29.58
CA ALA A 374 -10.77 -11.39 -29.30
C ALA A 374 -10.14 -11.59 -27.91
N ALA A 375 -10.95 -11.93 -26.91
CA ALA A 375 -10.50 -12.14 -25.52
C ALA A 375 -9.72 -13.45 -25.35
N TYR A 376 -9.94 -14.48 -26.18
CA TYR A 376 -9.14 -15.73 -26.14
C TYR A 376 -7.71 -15.56 -26.65
N THR A 377 -7.44 -14.52 -27.44
CA THR A 377 -6.07 -14.21 -27.86
C THR A 377 -5.25 -13.50 -26.77
N SER A 378 -5.91 -13.13 -25.67
CA SER A 378 -5.31 -12.52 -24.49
C SER A 378 -5.54 -13.44 -23.27
N ASP A 379 -4.60 -13.50 -22.32
CA ASP A 379 -4.72 -14.34 -21.10
C ASP A 379 -5.74 -13.76 -20.08
N THR A 380 -6.88 -13.26 -20.54
CA THR A 380 -7.70 -12.27 -19.82
C THR A 380 -9.00 -12.82 -19.26
N LEU A 381 -9.34 -14.07 -19.58
CA LEU A 381 -10.54 -14.74 -19.12
C LEU A 381 -10.21 -15.57 -17.88
N THR A 382 -10.42 -14.99 -16.69
CA THR A 382 -10.10 -15.63 -15.41
C THR A 382 -11.36 -15.99 -14.62
N VAL A 383 -11.22 -17.00 -13.76
CA VAL A 383 -12.27 -17.41 -12.81
C VAL A 383 -12.60 -16.27 -11.84
N GLU A 384 -11.61 -15.47 -11.44
CA GLU A 384 -11.81 -14.34 -10.51
C GLU A 384 -12.81 -13.31 -11.03
N ARG A 385 -12.84 -13.08 -12.36
CA ARG A 385 -13.78 -12.15 -12.99
C ARG A 385 -15.25 -12.56 -12.85
N LEU A 386 -15.55 -13.84 -12.60
CA LEU A 386 -16.92 -14.29 -12.30
C LEU A 386 -17.55 -13.45 -11.19
N PHE A 387 -16.72 -13.04 -10.22
CA PHE A 387 -17.15 -12.33 -9.03
C PHE A 387 -17.21 -10.81 -9.21
N ASN A 388 -16.73 -10.24 -10.33
CA ASN A 388 -17.05 -8.84 -10.67
C ASN A 388 -18.57 -8.65 -10.89
N PHE A 389 -19.26 -9.72 -11.27
CA PHE A 389 -20.70 -9.72 -11.50
C PHE A 389 -21.54 -10.09 -10.27
N VAL A 390 -20.87 -10.34 -9.13
CA VAL A 390 -21.52 -10.69 -7.87
C VAL A 390 -21.08 -9.70 -6.80
N ALA A 391 -21.95 -8.77 -6.48
CA ALA A 391 -21.84 -7.96 -5.26
C ALA A 391 -22.53 -8.68 -4.10
N GLU A 392 -22.08 -8.44 -2.86
CA GLU A 392 -22.68 -9.01 -1.64
C GLU A 392 -24.22 -8.82 -1.58
N PHE A 393 -24.70 -7.73 -2.18
CA PHE A 393 -26.11 -7.34 -2.19
C PHE A 393 -26.74 -7.39 -3.59
N SER A 394 -26.18 -8.15 -4.53
CA SER A 394 -26.84 -8.40 -5.81
C SER A 394 -28.19 -9.12 -5.60
N GLN A 395 -29.20 -8.80 -6.41
CA GLN A 395 -30.50 -9.49 -6.34
C GLN A 395 -30.43 -10.92 -6.87
N SER A 396 -29.45 -11.25 -7.71
CA SER A 396 -29.28 -12.60 -8.28
C SER A 396 -27.84 -12.90 -8.69
N ASP A 397 -27.55 -14.18 -8.90
CA ASP A 397 -26.28 -14.69 -9.44
C ASP A 397 -26.30 -14.80 -10.99
N ASP A 398 -27.29 -14.17 -11.63
CA ASP A 398 -27.58 -14.35 -13.06
C ASP A 398 -26.42 -13.97 -13.98
N PHE A 399 -25.80 -12.81 -13.72
CA PHE A 399 -24.68 -12.30 -14.52
C PHE A 399 -23.44 -13.19 -14.41
N LEU A 400 -23.19 -13.81 -13.24
CA LEU A 400 -22.13 -14.81 -13.07
C LEU A 400 -22.36 -16.01 -13.99
N ARG A 401 -23.61 -16.50 -14.04
CA ARG A 401 -23.98 -17.64 -14.91
C ARG A 401 -23.82 -17.29 -16.38
N VAL A 402 -24.24 -16.08 -16.78
CA VAL A 402 -24.07 -15.56 -18.14
C VAL A 402 -22.58 -15.53 -18.51
N TYR A 403 -21.73 -14.91 -17.68
CA TYR A 403 -20.29 -14.83 -17.95
C TYR A 403 -19.64 -16.23 -18.04
N GLN A 404 -19.94 -17.12 -17.10
CA GLN A 404 -19.43 -18.50 -17.11
C GLN A 404 -19.81 -19.22 -18.41
N SER A 405 -21.07 -19.08 -18.85
CA SER A 405 -21.56 -19.78 -20.03
C SER A 405 -21.05 -19.20 -21.36
N GLN A 406 -20.93 -17.88 -21.48
CA GLN A 406 -20.61 -17.19 -22.73
C GLN A 406 -19.10 -17.04 -22.96
N PHE A 407 -18.33 -16.80 -21.90
CA PHE A 407 -16.91 -16.47 -22.04
C PHE A 407 -15.97 -17.57 -21.50
N LEU A 408 -16.44 -18.51 -20.66
CA LEU A 408 -15.61 -19.62 -20.13
C LEU A 408 -15.98 -20.97 -20.75
N ARG A 409 -15.88 -21.09 -22.08
CA ARG A 409 -16.35 -22.25 -22.87
C ARG A 409 -15.78 -23.63 -22.45
N ASN A 410 -14.61 -23.66 -21.83
CA ASN A 410 -13.95 -24.87 -21.34
C ASN A 410 -13.87 -24.95 -19.82
N TYR A 411 -14.75 -24.24 -19.10
CA TYR A 411 -14.71 -24.16 -17.64
C TYR A 411 -14.59 -25.53 -16.96
N GLN A 412 -15.34 -26.54 -17.43
CA GLN A 412 -15.28 -27.90 -16.88
C GLN A 412 -13.91 -28.59 -17.07
N ARG A 413 -13.15 -28.21 -18.10
CA ARG A 413 -11.82 -28.76 -18.39
C ARG A 413 -10.70 -28.04 -17.65
N LEU A 414 -11.01 -26.97 -16.91
CA LEU A 414 -10.02 -26.30 -16.08
C LEU A 414 -9.50 -27.25 -15.00
N PRO A 415 -8.22 -27.14 -14.63
CA PRO A 415 -7.66 -27.84 -13.47
C PRO A 415 -8.56 -27.69 -12.24
N ILE A 416 -8.57 -28.70 -11.35
CA ILE A 416 -9.38 -28.62 -10.13
C ILE A 416 -9.01 -27.38 -9.31
N ARG A 417 -7.73 -26.97 -9.31
CA ARG A 417 -7.23 -25.79 -8.60
C ARG A 417 -8.05 -24.54 -8.93
N ASP A 418 -8.28 -24.27 -10.21
CA ASP A 418 -8.97 -23.06 -10.64
C ASP A 418 -10.47 -23.14 -10.34
N ARG A 419 -11.07 -24.33 -10.46
CA ARG A 419 -12.48 -24.57 -10.11
C ARG A 419 -12.71 -24.51 -8.59
N ALA A 420 -11.79 -25.06 -7.80
CA ALA A 420 -11.81 -25.00 -6.35
C ALA A 420 -11.59 -23.57 -5.85
N GLU A 421 -10.73 -22.78 -6.51
CA GLU A 421 -10.58 -21.35 -6.24
C GLU A 421 -11.87 -20.59 -6.53
N ALA A 422 -12.58 -20.92 -7.62
CA ALA A 422 -13.92 -20.39 -7.89
C ALA A 422 -14.88 -20.68 -6.73
N VAL A 423 -14.93 -21.93 -6.28
CA VAL A 423 -15.78 -22.36 -5.17
C VAL A 423 -15.41 -21.62 -3.88
N ARG A 424 -14.11 -21.48 -3.58
CA ARG A 424 -13.61 -20.75 -2.42
C ARG A 424 -14.02 -19.28 -2.46
N LEU A 425 -13.81 -18.60 -3.58
CA LEU A 425 -14.22 -17.20 -3.77
C LEU A 425 -15.75 -17.04 -3.69
N GLY A 426 -16.48 -17.98 -4.28
CA GLY A 426 -17.94 -18.03 -4.30
C GLY A 426 -18.58 -18.34 -2.95
N SER A 427 -17.84 -18.97 -2.02
CA SER A 427 -18.31 -19.26 -0.67
C SER A 427 -18.75 -17.99 0.07
N PHE A 428 -18.15 -16.85 -0.27
CA PHE A 428 -18.49 -15.56 0.31
C PHE A 428 -19.65 -14.85 -0.37
N LEU A 429 -19.84 -15.00 -1.68
CA LEU A 429 -20.66 -14.07 -2.48
C LEU A 429 -21.90 -14.69 -3.12
N VAL A 430 -21.83 -15.96 -3.54
CA VAL A 430 -22.89 -16.62 -4.32
C VAL A 430 -24.12 -16.85 -3.45
N ARG A 431 -25.32 -16.51 -3.91
CA ARG A 431 -26.53 -16.57 -3.07
C ARG A 431 -27.26 -17.91 -3.21
N ASP A 432 -27.22 -18.50 -4.39
CA ASP A 432 -27.90 -19.75 -4.72
C ASP A 432 -26.96 -20.96 -4.68
N ALA A 433 -27.32 -21.99 -3.89
CA ALA A 433 -26.55 -23.22 -3.75
C ALA A 433 -26.39 -23.97 -5.10
N THR A 434 -27.36 -23.84 -6.02
CA THR A 434 -27.24 -24.45 -7.35
C THR A 434 -26.16 -23.76 -8.18
N THR A 435 -26.08 -22.44 -8.10
CA THR A 435 -25.05 -21.64 -8.77
C THR A 435 -23.68 -21.88 -8.15
N TYR A 436 -23.61 -22.06 -6.83
CA TYR A 436 -22.38 -22.46 -6.13
C TYR A 436 -21.85 -23.81 -6.63
N ARG A 437 -22.72 -24.83 -6.75
CA ARG A 437 -22.35 -26.15 -7.29
C ARG A 437 -21.83 -26.08 -8.74
N ARG A 438 -22.37 -25.16 -9.55
CA ARG A 438 -21.90 -24.94 -10.93
C ARG A 438 -20.49 -24.37 -11.02
N LEU A 439 -19.98 -23.73 -9.95
CA LEU A 439 -18.59 -23.30 -9.87
C LEU A 439 -17.63 -24.48 -9.79
N LEU A 440 -18.03 -25.61 -9.21
CA LEU A 440 -17.21 -26.81 -9.22
C LEU A 440 -17.39 -27.58 -10.53
N ASN A 441 -18.65 -27.86 -10.89
CA ASN A 441 -18.99 -28.58 -12.11
C ASN A 441 -20.31 -28.05 -12.70
N PRO A 442 -20.26 -27.33 -13.84
CA PRO A 442 -21.46 -26.70 -14.41
C PRO A 442 -22.48 -27.73 -14.93
N VAL A 443 -22.06 -28.97 -15.19
CA VAL A 443 -22.90 -30.03 -15.78
C VAL A 443 -23.55 -30.88 -14.69
N THR A 444 -22.74 -31.58 -13.88
CA THR A 444 -23.25 -32.52 -12.88
C THR A 444 -23.74 -31.81 -11.63
N LYS A 445 -23.15 -30.65 -11.30
CA LYS A 445 -23.37 -29.90 -10.07
C LYS A 445 -23.10 -30.74 -8.80
N ALA A 446 -22.39 -31.85 -8.95
CA ALA A 446 -22.11 -32.77 -7.87
C ALA A 446 -20.64 -32.69 -7.44
N VAL A 447 -20.38 -32.90 -6.14
CA VAL A 447 -19.03 -33.05 -5.59
C VAL A 447 -18.61 -34.51 -5.69
N THR A 448 -17.39 -34.80 -6.17
CA THR A 448 -16.87 -36.17 -6.22
C THR A 448 -15.72 -36.38 -5.23
N PRO A 449 -15.43 -37.64 -4.81
CA PRO A 449 -14.27 -37.93 -3.96
C PRO A 449 -12.90 -37.62 -4.58
N ALA A 450 -12.84 -37.50 -5.91
CA ALA A 450 -11.63 -37.03 -6.59
C ALA A 450 -11.47 -35.51 -6.42
N ASP A 451 -12.56 -34.75 -6.55
CA ASP A 451 -12.55 -33.29 -6.41
C ASP A 451 -12.11 -32.89 -4.99
N THR A 452 -12.62 -33.55 -3.95
CA THR A 452 -12.25 -33.28 -2.54
C THR A 452 -10.77 -33.55 -2.29
N ARG A 453 -10.28 -34.74 -2.65
CA ARG A 453 -8.88 -35.14 -2.46
C ARG A 453 -7.90 -34.24 -3.20
N GLU A 454 -8.20 -33.91 -4.46
CA GLU A 454 -7.32 -33.07 -5.28
C GLU A 454 -7.35 -31.61 -4.80
N SER A 455 -8.52 -31.11 -4.34
CA SER A 455 -8.64 -29.76 -3.77
C SER A 455 -7.77 -29.55 -2.51
N VAL A 456 -7.66 -30.56 -1.65
CA VAL A 456 -6.79 -30.53 -0.46
C VAL A 456 -5.31 -30.50 -0.87
N SER A 457 -4.93 -31.24 -1.91
CA SER A 457 -3.55 -31.22 -2.43
C SER A 457 -3.13 -29.85 -2.97
N GLU A 458 -4.09 -29.09 -3.51
CA GLU A 458 -3.93 -27.73 -4.00
C GLU A 458 -4.09 -26.66 -2.91
N LYS A 459 -4.34 -27.06 -1.64
CA LYS A 459 -4.61 -26.17 -0.49
C LYS A 459 -5.83 -25.27 -0.70
N LEU A 460 -6.85 -25.80 -1.37
CA LEU A 460 -8.13 -25.13 -1.68
C LEU A 460 -9.28 -26.06 -1.29
N SER A 461 -9.29 -26.54 -0.05
CA SER A 461 -10.24 -27.56 0.40
C SER A 461 -11.70 -27.15 0.15
N LEU A 462 -12.44 -28.02 -0.51
CA LEU A 462 -13.87 -27.85 -0.71
C LEU A 462 -14.64 -27.90 0.62
N VAL A 463 -14.14 -28.64 1.61
CA VAL A 463 -14.74 -28.71 2.96
C VAL A 463 -14.63 -27.36 3.68
N HIS A 464 -13.47 -26.70 3.57
CA HIS A 464 -13.29 -25.32 4.06
C HIS A 464 -14.28 -24.36 3.39
N SER A 465 -14.40 -24.45 2.07
CA SER A 465 -15.28 -23.56 1.29
C SER A 465 -16.76 -23.77 1.64
N ALA A 466 -17.20 -25.02 1.82
CA ALA A 466 -18.55 -25.36 2.27
C ALA A 466 -18.84 -24.84 3.69
N ALA A 467 -17.88 -24.99 4.61
CA ALA A 467 -17.98 -24.48 5.97
C ALA A 467 -18.12 -22.94 6.01
N ILE A 468 -17.29 -22.21 5.25
CA ILE A 468 -17.41 -20.75 5.12
C ILE A 468 -18.78 -20.37 4.60
N ALA A 469 -19.25 -21.09 3.57
CA ALA A 469 -20.51 -20.79 2.93
C ALA A 469 -21.69 -20.93 3.90
N LEU A 470 -21.72 -22.03 4.66
CA LEU A 470 -22.72 -22.26 5.71
C LEU A 470 -22.65 -21.16 6.78
N GLY A 471 -21.48 -20.95 7.36
CA GLY A 471 -21.29 -20.04 8.50
C GLY A 471 -21.70 -18.61 8.17
N LYS A 472 -21.34 -18.12 6.99
CA LYS A 472 -21.72 -16.79 6.52
C LYS A 472 -23.25 -16.63 6.42
N ARG A 473 -23.91 -17.54 5.71
CA ARG A 473 -25.33 -17.41 5.35
C ARG A 473 -26.24 -17.58 6.55
N LEU A 474 -25.87 -18.49 7.45
CA LEU A 474 -26.58 -18.69 8.69
C LEU A 474 -26.38 -17.48 9.63
N ALA A 475 -25.15 -16.97 9.78
CA ALA A 475 -24.92 -15.75 10.56
C ALA A 475 -25.76 -14.56 10.05
N ASP A 476 -25.89 -14.43 8.73
CA ASP A 476 -26.76 -13.45 8.08
C ASP A 476 -28.23 -13.58 8.51
N GLU A 477 -28.81 -14.78 8.42
CA GLU A 477 -30.21 -15.01 8.80
C GLU A 477 -30.45 -14.80 10.31
N LEU A 478 -29.44 -15.07 11.13
CA LEU A 478 -29.54 -14.91 12.59
C LEU A 478 -29.51 -13.46 13.06
N GLN A 479 -28.98 -12.56 12.25
CA GLN A 479 -28.67 -11.20 12.67
C GLN A 479 -29.67 -10.16 12.15
N TYR A 480 -30.26 -10.38 10.97
CA TYR A 480 -31.17 -9.43 10.34
C TYR A 480 -32.62 -9.94 10.33
N ASP A 481 -33.60 -9.05 10.54
CA ASP A 481 -35.02 -9.39 10.42
C ASP A 481 -35.31 -9.82 8.96
N PRO A 482 -35.82 -11.05 8.73
CA PRO A 482 -36.20 -11.54 7.40
C PRO A 482 -37.23 -10.64 6.66
N LYS A 483 -37.94 -9.75 7.36
CA LYS A 483 -38.88 -8.79 6.76
C LYS A 483 -38.20 -7.51 6.26
N ALA A 484 -37.12 -7.08 6.91
CA ALA A 484 -36.29 -5.95 6.45
C ALA A 484 -35.29 -6.41 5.37
N PHE A 485 -34.83 -7.65 5.49
CA PHE A 485 -33.89 -8.29 4.59
C PHE A 485 -34.64 -9.08 3.50
N ARG A 486 -34.86 -8.48 2.32
CA ARG A 486 -35.76 -8.99 1.25
C ARG A 486 -35.38 -10.34 0.59
N ALA A 487 -34.37 -11.06 1.08
CA ALA A 487 -34.02 -12.40 0.59
C ALA A 487 -33.47 -13.27 1.74
N ARG A 488 -33.91 -14.51 1.93
CA ARG A 488 -33.24 -15.42 2.88
C ARG A 488 -31.85 -15.74 2.36
N SER A 489 -30.80 -15.46 3.14
CA SER A 489 -29.42 -15.84 2.79
C SER A 489 -29.16 -17.34 2.92
N TYR A 490 -29.90 -18.00 3.81
CA TYR A 490 -29.80 -19.44 4.07
C TYR A 490 -31.07 -20.18 3.60
N THR A 491 -30.85 -21.36 3.04
CA THR A 491 -31.87 -22.33 2.62
C THR A 491 -31.33 -23.72 2.92
N ASP A 492 -32.21 -24.71 3.11
CA ASP A 492 -31.81 -26.10 3.41
C ASP A 492 -30.85 -26.67 2.34
N SER A 493 -30.90 -26.14 1.11
CA SER A 493 -29.99 -26.49 0.02
C SER A 493 -28.51 -26.21 0.30
N TRP A 494 -28.18 -25.39 1.30
CA TRP A 494 -26.81 -25.14 1.76
C TRP A 494 -26.31 -26.21 2.76
N SER A 495 -27.19 -26.78 3.60
CA SER A 495 -26.87 -28.00 4.35
C SER A 495 -26.60 -29.16 3.41
N ASP A 496 -27.39 -29.30 2.33
CA ASP A 496 -27.14 -30.32 1.31
C ASP A 496 -25.72 -30.19 0.70
N VAL A 497 -25.22 -28.96 0.51
CA VAL A 497 -23.84 -28.74 0.00
C VAL A 497 -22.81 -29.27 0.99
N VAL A 498 -23.01 -29.02 2.29
CA VAL A 498 -22.11 -29.50 3.34
C VAL A 498 -22.13 -31.02 3.41
N ILE A 499 -23.31 -31.63 3.49
CA ILE A 499 -23.49 -33.08 3.58
C ILE A 499 -22.81 -33.76 2.39
N GLU A 500 -23.13 -33.34 1.16
CA GLU A 500 -22.57 -33.90 -0.07
C GLU A 500 -21.04 -33.77 -0.14
N THR A 501 -20.50 -32.63 0.30
CA THR A 501 -19.05 -32.38 0.30
C THR A 501 -18.35 -33.26 1.33
N VAL A 502 -18.96 -33.45 2.51
CA VAL A 502 -18.40 -34.26 3.60
C VAL A 502 -18.49 -35.75 3.31
N GLU A 503 -19.59 -36.24 2.73
CA GLU A 503 -19.73 -37.62 2.26
C GLU A 503 -18.69 -37.99 1.20
N SER A 504 -18.25 -37.00 0.42
CA SER A 504 -17.20 -37.14 -0.59
C SER A 504 -15.79 -36.96 -0.05
N ALA A 505 -15.60 -36.52 1.20
CA ALA A 505 -14.29 -36.22 1.78
C ALA A 505 -13.74 -37.39 2.61
N ASP A 506 -12.40 -37.51 2.68
CA ASP A 506 -11.78 -38.45 3.61
C ASP A 506 -11.86 -37.89 5.04
N SER A 507 -11.90 -38.75 6.07
CA SER A 507 -12.07 -38.28 7.46
C SER A 507 -10.94 -37.38 7.97
N GLU A 508 -9.78 -37.39 7.31
CA GLU A 508 -8.65 -36.51 7.62
C GLU A 508 -8.85 -35.08 7.08
N ASP A 509 -9.61 -34.92 5.99
CA ASP A 509 -9.87 -33.63 5.33
C ASP A 509 -10.69 -32.70 6.23
N LEU A 510 -11.52 -33.28 7.11
CA LEU A 510 -12.30 -32.57 8.14
C LEU A 510 -11.43 -31.82 9.15
N HIS A 511 -10.13 -32.13 9.22
CA HIS A 511 -9.16 -31.52 10.13
C HIS A 511 -8.00 -30.85 9.40
N GLY A 512 -8.05 -30.75 8.07
CA GLY A 512 -7.01 -30.12 7.26
C GLY A 512 -6.81 -28.66 7.64
N VAL A 513 -5.57 -28.28 8.00
CA VAL A 513 -5.24 -26.90 8.36
C VAL A 513 -4.78 -26.13 7.12
N GLU A 514 -5.56 -25.14 6.73
CA GLU A 514 -5.31 -24.32 5.54
C GLU A 514 -5.34 -22.83 5.87
N THR A 515 -4.76 -22.01 4.99
CA THR A 515 -4.83 -20.54 5.08
C THR A 515 -5.93 -20.05 4.15
N VAL A 516 -6.92 -19.35 4.70
CA VAL A 516 -8.03 -18.78 3.96
C VAL A 516 -7.87 -17.27 3.89
N VAL A 517 -7.96 -16.74 2.67
CA VAL A 517 -7.89 -15.30 2.39
C VAL A 517 -9.29 -14.80 2.03
N PRO A 518 -10.00 -14.10 2.92
CA PRO A 518 -11.31 -13.52 2.59
C PRO A 518 -11.14 -12.33 1.63
N TRP A 519 -12.25 -11.91 1.01
CA TRP A 519 -12.29 -10.66 0.25
C TRP A 519 -11.97 -9.45 1.13
N ASP A 520 -11.27 -8.45 0.59
CA ASP A 520 -10.90 -7.22 1.30
C ASP A 520 -12.09 -6.50 1.94
N TRP A 521 -13.23 -6.56 1.27
CA TRP A 521 -14.48 -5.95 1.70
C TRP A 521 -14.91 -6.36 3.12
N PHE A 522 -14.71 -7.62 3.50
CA PHE A 522 -15.14 -8.13 4.81
C PHE A 522 -14.25 -7.65 5.96
N ARG A 523 -13.05 -7.13 5.68
CA ARG A 523 -12.08 -6.65 6.68
C ARG A 523 -11.72 -7.65 7.80
N VAL A 524 -11.99 -8.94 7.58
CA VAL A 524 -11.52 -10.05 8.43
C VAL A 524 -10.07 -10.38 8.06
N PRO A 525 -9.16 -10.70 9.01
CA PRO A 525 -7.82 -11.16 8.69
C PRO A 525 -7.85 -12.44 7.83
N ALA A 526 -6.81 -12.68 7.02
CA ALA A 526 -6.57 -14.03 6.53
C ALA A 526 -6.32 -14.92 7.75
N TRP A 527 -6.98 -16.08 7.79
CA TRP A 527 -6.92 -16.97 8.93
C TRP A 527 -6.32 -18.32 8.54
N LYS A 528 -5.68 -18.98 9.50
CA LYS A 528 -5.15 -20.33 9.35
C LYS A 528 -5.87 -21.24 10.32
N GLY A 529 -6.58 -22.26 9.82
CA GLY A 529 -7.50 -23.02 10.65
C GLY A 529 -7.96 -24.33 10.04
N THR A 530 -8.78 -25.07 10.78
CA THR A 530 -9.56 -26.23 10.31
C THR A 530 -10.86 -25.80 9.62
N PRO A 531 -11.61 -26.69 8.95
CA PRO A 531 -12.95 -26.36 8.45
C PRO A 531 -13.88 -25.77 9.52
N LEU A 532 -13.79 -26.23 10.77
CA LEU A 532 -14.51 -25.62 11.90
C LEU A 532 -14.11 -24.16 12.13
N THR A 533 -12.83 -23.84 12.01
CA THR A 533 -12.35 -22.46 12.11
C THR A 533 -12.88 -21.62 10.96
N SER A 534 -12.93 -22.18 9.75
CA SER A 534 -13.44 -21.52 8.56
C SER A 534 -14.95 -21.30 8.58
N LEU A 535 -15.72 -22.19 9.22
CA LEU A 535 -17.12 -21.96 9.59
C LEU A 535 -17.28 -20.68 10.43
N LEU A 536 -16.47 -20.55 11.49
CA LEU A 536 -16.47 -19.36 12.35
C LEU A 536 -16.03 -18.13 11.56
N GLY A 537 -14.95 -18.21 10.77
CA GLY A 537 -14.47 -17.13 9.91
C GLY A 537 -15.53 -16.64 8.92
N GLY A 538 -16.33 -17.55 8.36
CA GLY A 538 -17.49 -17.21 7.52
C GLY A 538 -18.56 -16.42 8.27
N ALA A 539 -18.91 -16.84 9.50
CA ALA A 539 -19.84 -16.11 10.35
C ALA A 539 -19.31 -14.71 10.71
N LEU A 540 -18.02 -14.60 11.01
CA LEU A 540 -17.34 -13.35 11.36
C LEU A 540 -17.37 -12.30 10.26
N CYS A 541 -17.34 -12.72 9.00
CA CYS A 541 -17.49 -11.81 7.86
C CYS A 541 -18.80 -11.01 7.88
N ARG A 542 -19.80 -11.42 8.67
CA ARG A 542 -21.10 -10.74 8.78
C ARG A 542 -21.35 -10.09 10.14
N LEU A 543 -20.57 -10.41 11.17
CA LEU A 543 -20.79 -9.84 12.49
C LEU A 543 -20.37 -8.36 12.54
N ALA A 544 -21.34 -7.47 12.79
CA ALA A 544 -21.06 -6.07 13.04
C ALA A 544 -20.46 -5.85 14.45
N PRO A 545 -19.43 -5.00 14.59
CA PRO A 545 -18.81 -4.68 15.90
C PRO A 545 -19.73 -3.89 16.84
N GLU A 546 -20.76 -3.24 16.30
CA GLU A 546 -21.77 -2.48 17.07
C GLU A 546 -22.74 -3.38 17.86
N ILE A 547 -22.72 -4.69 17.59
CA ILE A 547 -23.59 -5.66 18.23
C ILE A 547 -22.92 -6.19 19.51
N PRO A 548 -23.64 -6.25 20.66
CA PRO A 548 -23.07 -6.77 21.90
C PRO A 548 -22.52 -8.20 21.78
N ASP A 549 -21.42 -8.50 22.50
CA ASP A 549 -20.74 -9.80 22.50
C ASP A 549 -21.66 -10.99 22.80
N SER A 550 -22.71 -10.77 23.61
CA SER A 550 -23.70 -11.81 23.92
C SER A 550 -24.47 -12.29 22.69
N LYS A 551 -24.68 -11.42 21.69
CA LYS A 551 -25.29 -11.81 20.42
C LYS A 551 -24.29 -12.50 19.50
N TRP A 552 -23.00 -12.15 19.56
CA TRP A 552 -21.93 -12.88 18.85
C TRP A 552 -21.86 -14.33 19.30
N ASP A 553 -21.88 -14.59 20.62
CA ASP A 553 -21.85 -15.96 21.16
C ASP A 553 -23.05 -16.77 20.66
N SER A 554 -24.25 -16.20 20.70
CA SER A 554 -25.46 -16.84 20.19
C SER A 554 -25.34 -17.24 18.71
N VAL A 555 -24.81 -16.35 17.86
CA VAL A 555 -24.58 -16.66 16.44
C VAL A 555 -23.58 -17.80 16.29
N PHE A 556 -22.43 -17.74 16.97
CA PHE A 556 -21.42 -18.80 16.90
C PHE A 556 -21.94 -20.15 17.36
N GLN A 557 -22.67 -20.23 18.47
CA GLN A 557 -23.21 -21.49 18.95
C GLN A 557 -24.28 -22.06 18.01
N ARG A 558 -25.11 -21.21 17.39
CA ARG A 558 -26.12 -21.67 16.42
C ARG A 558 -25.50 -22.14 15.11
N VAL A 559 -24.49 -21.43 14.60
CA VAL A 559 -23.73 -21.83 13.41
C VAL A 559 -23.00 -23.16 13.65
N LEU A 560 -22.34 -23.30 14.80
CA LEU A 560 -21.73 -24.55 15.24
C LEU A 560 -22.76 -25.68 15.32
N GLY A 561 -23.92 -25.41 15.91
CA GLY A 561 -25.00 -26.38 16.05
C GLY A 561 -25.50 -26.92 14.72
N GLN A 562 -25.67 -26.07 13.70
CA GLN A 562 -26.06 -26.50 12.36
C GLN A 562 -24.96 -27.33 11.69
N TRP A 563 -23.71 -26.86 11.74
CA TRP A 563 -22.56 -27.61 11.18
C TRP A 563 -22.46 -29.02 11.75
N LEU A 564 -22.64 -29.18 13.07
CA LEU A 564 -22.59 -30.49 13.71
C LEU A 564 -23.78 -31.39 13.33
N GLN A 565 -24.96 -30.83 13.07
CA GLN A 565 -26.11 -31.58 12.56
C GLN A 565 -25.82 -32.09 11.15
N ASP A 566 -25.31 -31.22 10.27
CA ASP A 566 -24.94 -31.58 8.90
C ASP A 566 -23.85 -32.67 8.89
N LEU A 567 -22.84 -32.57 9.77
CA LEU A 567 -21.81 -33.62 9.93
C LEU A 567 -22.40 -34.95 10.40
N GLN A 568 -23.34 -34.94 11.35
CA GLN A 568 -24.00 -36.16 11.81
C GLN A 568 -24.85 -36.80 10.72
N GLU A 569 -25.54 -36.00 9.93
CA GLU A 569 -26.33 -36.46 8.77
C GLU A 569 -25.45 -37.08 7.69
N ALA A 570 -24.27 -36.51 7.44
CA ALA A 570 -23.24 -37.08 6.58
C ALA A 570 -22.52 -38.32 7.16
N GLY A 571 -22.94 -38.81 8.33
CA GLY A 571 -22.40 -40.03 8.95
C GLY A 571 -21.11 -39.86 9.76
N VAL A 572 -20.73 -38.63 10.13
CA VAL A 572 -19.51 -38.36 10.92
C VAL A 572 -19.75 -38.62 12.42
N ASP A 573 -18.86 -39.40 13.03
CA ASP A 573 -18.80 -39.56 14.49
C ASP A 573 -18.24 -38.29 15.13
N LEU A 574 -19.13 -37.50 15.78
CA LEU A 574 -18.75 -36.26 16.45
C LEU A 574 -17.71 -36.46 17.55
N LEU A 575 -17.74 -37.57 18.30
CA LEU A 575 -16.74 -37.78 19.35
C LEU A 575 -15.33 -37.97 18.76
N LYS A 576 -15.24 -38.65 17.61
CA LYS A 576 -13.98 -38.80 16.86
C LYS A 576 -13.55 -37.46 16.25
N TYR A 577 -14.49 -36.73 15.65
CA TYR A 577 -14.27 -35.40 15.07
C TYR A 577 -13.73 -34.40 16.11
N GLY A 578 -14.34 -34.31 17.29
CA GLY A 578 -13.88 -33.40 18.35
C GLY A 578 -12.48 -33.73 18.88
N LYS A 579 -12.10 -35.01 18.93
CA LYS A 579 -10.71 -35.41 19.24
C LYS A 579 -9.72 -34.92 18.17
N GLY A 580 -10.11 -34.99 16.90
CA GLY A 580 -9.33 -34.48 15.78
C GLY A 580 -9.12 -32.96 15.85
N GLU A 581 -10.18 -32.19 16.13
CA GLU A 581 -10.10 -30.73 16.28
C GLU A 581 -9.16 -30.32 17.44
N VAL A 582 -9.28 -30.97 18.59
CA VAL A 582 -8.38 -30.72 19.73
C VAL A 582 -6.93 -31.09 19.40
N MET A 583 -6.72 -32.13 18.60
CA MET A 583 -5.38 -32.51 18.14
C MET A 583 -4.81 -31.47 17.16
N ALA A 584 -5.62 -31.00 16.20
CA ALA A 584 -5.24 -29.94 15.27
C ALA A 584 -4.84 -28.66 16.03
N GLN A 585 -5.63 -28.23 17.02
CA GLN A 585 -5.29 -27.08 17.87
C GLN A 585 -4.01 -27.27 18.71
N LYS A 586 -3.64 -28.51 19.05
CA LYS A 586 -2.40 -28.82 19.79
C LYS A 586 -1.17 -28.85 18.90
N LEU A 587 -1.31 -29.38 17.68
CA LEU A 587 -0.23 -29.49 16.70
C LEU A 587 0.04 -28.16 16.00
N CYS A 588 -1.00 -27.36 15.76
CA CYS A 588 -0.96 -26.08 15.07
C CYS A 588 -1.53 -24.97 15.99
N PRO A 589 -0.70 -24.33 16.82
CA PRO A 589 -1.14 -23.25 17.72
C PRO A 589 -1.83 -22.08 17.00
N GLU A 590 -1.51 -21.86 15.72
CA GLU A 590 -2.10 -20.79 14.89
C GLU A 590 -3.62 -20.94 14.72
N VAL A 591 -4.17 -22.16 14.86
CA VAL A 591 -5.62 -22.41 14.82
C VAL A 591 -6.34 -21.68 15.96
N LYS A 592 -5.71 -21.55 17.14
CA LYS A 592 -6.30 -20.80 18.26
C LYS A 592 -6.24 -19.28 18.07
N GLY A 593 -5.19 -18.82 17.40
CA GLY A 593 -4.95 -17.41 17.07
C GLY A 593 -5.49 -16.99 15.70
N ALA A 594 -6.38 -17.78 15.10
CA ALA A 594 -6.83 -17.60 13.72
C ALA A 594 -7.43 -16.20 13.43
N PHE A 595 -7.92 -15.49 14.45
CA PHE A 595 -8.59 -14.18 14.33
C PHE A 595 -8.04 -13.10 15.28
N ASP A 596 -6.85 -13.31 15.85
CA ASP A 596 -6.23 -12.40 16.81
C ASP A 596 -5.34 -11.32 16.15
N SER A 597 -4.69 -10.46 16.94
CA SER A 597 -3.87 -9.37 16.40
C SER A 597 -2.65 -9.86 15.61
N ASP A 598 -2.12 -11.05 15.92
CA ASP A 598 -1.00 -11.63 15.17
C ASP A 598 -1.46 -12.08 13.78
N ALA A 599 -2.64 -12.69 13.68
CA ALA A 599 -3.26 -12.99 12.39
C ALA A 599 -3.50 -11.70 11.57
N ILE A 600 -3.92 -10.60 12.20
CA ILE A 600 -4.07 -9.30 11.53
C ILE A 600 -2.74 -8.82 10.97
N ASN A 601 -1.68 -8.83 11.77
CA ASN A 601 -0.36 -8.38 11.33
C ASN A 601 0.18 -9.26 10.19
N ALA A 602 0.04 -10.58 10.30
CA ALA A 602 0.42 -11.52 9.24
C ALA A 602 -0.36 -11.27 7.95
N SER A 603 -1.63 -10.86 8.06
CA SER A 603 -2.48 -10.59 6.89
C SER A 603 -2.15 -9.30 6.14
N ARG A 604 -1.33 -8.40 6.71
CA ARG A 604 -0.96 -7.11 6.06
C ARG A 604 -0.06 -7.31 4.85
N ILE A 605 0.67 -8.42 4.81
CA ILE A 605 1.57 -8.79 3.72
C ILE A 605 0.92 -9.77 2.74
N THR A 606 -0.33 -10.19 3.00
CA THR A 606 -1.09 -11.07 2.12
C THR A 606 -1.78 -10.25 1.05
N VAL A 607 -1.61 -10.64 -0.21
CA VAL A 607 -2.39 -10.08 -1.33
C VAL A 607 -3.83 -10.57 -1.16
N ARG A 608 -4.77 -9.63 -1.11
CA ARG A 608 -6.19 -9.92 -0.94
C ARG A 608 -6.95 -9.60 -2.23
N TYR A 609 -8.12 -10.22 -2.35
CA TYR A 609 -9.02 -9.98 -3.47
C TYR A 609 -9.90 -8.78 -3.16
N GLU A 610 -9.81 -7.74 -3.99
CA GLU A 610 -10.69 -6.59 -3.91
C GLU A 610 -12.06 -6.91 -4.53
N LEU A 611 -13.13 -6.78 -3.75
CA LEU A 611 -14.48 -6.80 -4.28
C LEU A 611 -14.78 -5.46 -4.96
N GLN A 612 -15.45 -5.48 -6.11
CA GLN A 612 -15.90 -4.25 -6.78
C GLN A 612 -16.93 -3.52 -5.90
N GLU A 613 -16.77 -2.20 -5.73
CA GLU A 613 -17.77 -1.39 -5.01
C GLU A 613 -19.16 -1.55 -5.69
N PRO A 614 -20.24 -1.73 -4.90
CA PRO A 614 -21.57 -1.86 -5.47
C PRO A 614 -21.94 -0.62 -6.29
N SER A 615 -22.58 -0.82 -7.45
CA SER A 615 -23.03 0.27 -8.30
C SER A 615 -23.94 1.25 -7.52
N LYS A 616 -23.99 2.53 -7.92
CA LYS A 616 -24.90 3.53 -7.30
C LYS A 616 -26.38 3.09 -7.30
N GLU A 617 -26.72 2.15 -8.17
CA GLU A 617 -28.06 1.56 -8.32
C GLU A 617 -28.27 0.30 -7.46
N SER A 618 -27.21 -0.21 -6.80
CA SER A 618 -27.34 -1.22 -5.75
C SER A 618 -28.24 -0.69 -4.65
N TRP A 619 -29.28 -1.46 -4.33
CA TRP A 619 -30.32 -1.07 -3.37
C TRP A 619 -29.78 -0.73 -1.98
N MET A 620 -28.56 -1.18 -1.64
CA MET A 620 -27.90 -0.79 -0.40
C MET A 620 -27.21 0.56 -0.43
N ASN A 621 -27.01 1.26 -1.55
CA ASN A 621 -26.63 2.70 -1.47
C ASN A 621 -27.72 3.55 -0.80
N ALA A 622 -28.97 3.07 -0.78
CA ALA A 622 -30.06 3.67 -0.02
C ALA A 622 -30.07 3.31 1.48
N VAL A 623 -29.36 2.24 1.89
CA VAL A 623 -29.20 1.80 3.29
C VAL A 623 -27.85 2.29 3.86
N ASP A 624 -26.78 2.26 3.07
CA ASP A 624 -25.44 2.80 3.34
C ASP A 624 -25.43 4.32 3.55
N ALA A 625 -26.46 5.05 3.11
CA ALA A 625 -26.59 6.47 3.41
C ALA A 625 -26.89 6.73 4.91
N GLU A 626 -27.34 5.70 5.65
CA GLU A 626 -27.64 5.77 7.09
C GLU A 626 -26.53 5.21 7.98
N PHE A 627 -25.54 4.48 7.44
CA PHE A 627 -24.48 3.83 8.22
C PHE A 627 -23.08 4.32 7.81
N ASP A 628 -22.33 4.86 8.77
CA ASP A 628 -20.99 5.38 8.56
C ASP A 628 -20.01 4.25 8.20
N ARG A 629 -19.29 4.42 7.08
CA ARG A 629 -18.29 3.45 6.61
C ARG A 629 -17.00 3.49 7.45
N SER A 630 -16.84 4.48 8.34
CA SER A 630 -15.67 4.61 9.21
C SER A 630 -15.57 3.55 10.30
N ASP A 631 -16.68 2.90 10.69
CA ASP A 631 -16.76 2.17 11.97
C ASP A 631 -16.74 0.64 11.87
N ARG A 632 -16.57 0.07 10.66
CA ARG A 632 -16.35 -1.37 10.48
C ARG A 632 -14.92 -1.80 10.83
N TYR A 633 -14.52 -1.64 12.09
CA TYR A 633 -13.32 -2.25 12.66
C TYR A 633 -13.66 -3.63 13.23
N TRP A 634 -13.11 -4.66 12.59
CA TRP A 634 -13.10 -6.03 13.10
C TRP A 634 -12.46 -6.05 14.50
N MET A 635 -13.13 -6.63 15.49
CA MET A 635 -12.63 -6.76 16.87
C MET A 635 -11.83 -8.07 17.00
N PRO A 636 -10.53 -8.05 17.35
CA PRO A 636 -9.73 -9.28 17.44
C PRO A 636 -10.27 -10.24 18.50
N ILE A 637 -10.46 -11.51 18.13
CA ILE A 637 -10.93 -12.56 19.04
C ILE A 637 -9.99 -13.76 19.05
N ARG A 638 -9.98 -14.48 20.18
CA ARG A 638 -9.18 -15.69 20.35
C ARG A 638 -10.06 -16.87 20.75
N ILE A 639 -9.84 -18.02 20.11
CA ILE A 639 -10.49 -19.28 20.50
C ILE A 639 -9.71 -19.86 21.69
N ILE A 640 -10.36 -19.91 22.86
CA ILE A 640 -9.70 -20.33 24.11
C ILE A 640 -9.89 -21.82 24.39
N ALA A 641 -11.05 -22.38 24.05
CA ALA A 641 -11.37 -23.80 24.26
C ALA A 641 -12.49 -24.28 23.33
N LEU A 642 -12.55 -25.60 23.15
CA LEU A 642 -13.61 -26.30 22.45
C LEU A 642 -14.10 -27.43 23.37
N ASP A 643 -15.34 -27.30 23.85
CA ASP A 643 -16.05 -28.39 24.51
C ASP A 643 -16.68 -29.26 23.43
N TYR A 644 -16.61 -30.59 23.57
CA TYR A 644 -17.16 -31.52 22.58
C TYR A 644 -17.63 -32.83 23.23
N GLY A 645 -18.58 -33.50 22.57
CA GLY A 645 -19.15 -34.78 22.98
C GLY A 645 -19.83 -35.53 21.82
N PRO A 646 -20.49 -36.66 22.09
CA PRO A 646 -21.12 -37.49 21.07
C PRO A 646 -22.36 -36.85 20.42
N HIS A 647 -22.99 -35.85 21.06
CA HIS A 647 -24.15 -35.15 20.51
C HIS A 647 -23.84 -33.67 20.24
N ALA A 648 -24.46 -33.06 19.22
CA ALA A 648 -24.25 -31.65 18.88
C ALA A 648 -24.47 -30.68 20.06
N LYS A 649 -25.39 -30.98 20.98
CA LYS A 649 -25.64 -30.19 22.20
C LYS A 649 -24.49 -30.18 23.21
N ASP A 650 -23.58 -31.16 23.12
CA ASP A 650 -22.43 -31.28 24.02
C ASP A 650 -21.27 -30.38 23.57
N TRP A 651 -21.41 -29.74 22.41
CA TRP A 651 -20.38 -28.90 21.81
C TRP A 651 -20.55 -27.43 22.16
N ARG A 652 -19.43 -26.77 22.42
CA ARG A 652 -19.38 -25.32 22.60
C ARG A 652 -18.01 -24.78 22.24
N VAL A 653 -17.98 -23.79 21.35
CA VAL A 653 -16.76 -23.00 21.11
C VAL A 653 -16.70 -21.90 22.17
N ARG A 654 -15.60 -21.83 22.92
CA ARG A 654 -15.33 -20.72 23.84
C ARG A 654 -14.32 -19.77 23.22
N TRP A 655 -14.70 -18.51 23.15
CA TRP A 655 -13.92 -17.43 22.59
C TRP A 655 -13.94 -16.23 23.54
N LEU A 656 -12.96 -15.35 23.40
CA LEU A 656 -12.89 -14.08 24.11
C LEU A 656 -12.38 -13.01 23.17
N VAL A 657 -12.72 -11.75 23.48
CA VAL A 657 -12.04 -10.62 22.88
C VAL A 657 -10.58 -10.62 23.35
N GLU A 658 -9.65 -10.28 22.47
CA GLU A 658 -8.22 -10.48 22.72
C GLU A 658 -7.71 -9.78 23.99
N TRP A 659 -8.23 -8.58 24.31
CA TRP A 659 -7.87 -7.87 25.54
C TRP A 659 -8.37 -8.60 26.80
N GLU A 660 -9.53 -9.26 26.76
CA GLU A 660 -10.01 -10.12 27.85
C GLU A 660 -9.16 -11.39 27.97
N ALA A 661 -8.73 -11.96 26.84
CA ALA A 661 -7.85 -13.11 26.82
C ALA A 661 -6.50 -12.77 27.49
N PHE A 662 -5.92 -11.60 27.19
CA PHE A 662 -4.72 -11.11 27.86
C PHE A 662 -4.92 -10.84 29.34
N ALA A 663 -6.07 -10.27 29.74
CA ALA A 663 -6.40 -10.11 31.15
C ALA A 663 -6.46 -11.48 31.86
N GLY A 664 -7.06 -12.49 31.24
CA GLY A 664 -7.10 -13.85 31.77
C GLY A 664 -5.72 -14.52 31.88
N GLU A 665 -4.83 -14.31 30.91
CA GLU A 665 -3.43 -14.78 30.98
C GLU A 665 -2.62 -14.06 32.06
N PHE A 666 -2.82 -12.75 32.20
CA PHE A 666 -2.23 -11.96 33.28
C PHE A 666 -2.63 -12.51 34.65
N TRP A 667 -3.94 -12.68 34.90
CA TRP A 667 -4.42 -13.22 36.18
C TRP A 667 -3.94 -14.65 36.43
N ARG A 668 -3.90 -15.52 35.41
CA ARG A 668 -3.29 -16.86 35.54
C ARG A 668 -1.81 -16.80 35.93
N THR A 669 -1.08 -15.81 35.46
CA THR A 669 0.35 -15.61 35.81
C THR A 669 0.51 -15.11 37.24
N VAL A 670 -0.41 -14.25 37.70
CA VAL A 670 -0.45 -13.74 39.08
C VAL A 670 -0.86 -14.83 40.08
N GLU A 671 -1.84 -15.67 39.71
CA GLU A 671 -2.39 -16.73 40.55
C GLU A 671 -1.59 -18.05 40.48
N ALA A 672 -0.74 -18.22 39.47
CA ALA A 672 0.14 -19.38 39.37
C ALA A 672 1.12 -19.39 40.57
N PRO A 673 1.22 -20.50 41.31
CA PRO A 673 2.22 -20.64 42.37
C PRO A 673 3.62 -20.38 41.79
N ARG A 674 4.41 -19.51 42.41
CA ARG A 674 5.81 -19.27 42.01
C ARG A 674 6.52 -20.62 41.89
N VAL A 675 6.95 -20.95 40.67
CA VAL A 675 7.79 -22.12 40.43
C VAL A 675 9.14 -21.87 41.10
N VAL A 676 9.36 -22.48 42.25
CA VAL A 676 10.66 -22.44 42.94
C VAL A 676 11.58 -23.42 42.22
N MET A 677 12.60 -22.90 41.56
CA MET A 677 13.64 -23.74 40.96
C MET A 677 14.35 -24.55 42.05
N PRO A 678 14.48 -25.88 41.91
CA PRO A 678 15.29 -26.68 42.81
C PRO A 678 16.73 -26.12 42.84
N GLY A 679 17.21 -25.71 44.02
CA GLY A 679 18.54 -25.10 44.19
C GLY A 679 18.59 -23.57 44.26
N SER A 680 17.45 -22.87 44.20
CA SER A 680 17.43 -21.43 44.52
C SER A 680 17.65 -21.22 46.03
N TRP A 681 18.76 -20.57 46.39
CA TRP A 681 19.09 -20.22 47.77
C TRP A 681 18.06 -19.23 48.31
N CYS A 682 17.19 -19.70 49.21
CA CYS A 682 16.37 -18.85 50.04
C CYS A 682 17.29 -18.12 51.03
N GLY A 683 17.55 -16.83 50.77
CA GLY A 683 18.16 -15.93 51.75
C GLY A 683 17.26 -15.81 52.97
N ALA A 684 17.61 -16.51 54.05
CA ALA A 684 16.97 -16.39 55.34
C ALA A 684 17.32 -15.03 55.98
N ARG A 685 16.31 -14.23 56.31
CA ARG A 685 16.31 -13.42 57.53
C ARG A 685 15.10 -13.82 58.40
N GLY A 686 15.42 -14.69 59.35
CA GLY A 686 14.86 -14.87 60.70
C GLY A 686 13.36 -14.71 60.94
N ARG A 687 12.71 -15.83 61.29
CA ARG A 687 12.30 -16.10 62.68
C ARG A 687 11.92 -17.58 62.87
N SER A 688 12.69 -18.23 63.74
CA SER A 688 12.38 -19.35 64.64
C SER A 688 11.46 -20.49 64.16
N GLY A 689 12.03 -21.70 64.18
CA GLY A 689 11.39 -22.84 64.85
C GLY A 689 11.20 -24.11 64.00
N HIS A 690 11.94 -25.14 64.40
CA HIS A 690 11.60 -26.57 64.27
C HIS A 690 11.87 -27.29 62.94
N SER A 691 13.00 -28.02 62.98
CA SER A 691 13.17 -29.45 62.65
C SER A 691 12.53 -30.05 61.38
N ALA A 692 13.45 -30.52 60.52
CA ALA A 692 13.40 -31.63 59.56
C ALA A 692 12.18 -32.58 59.56
N VAL A 693 11.83 -33.08 58.37
CA VAL A 693 11.96 -34.51 57.97
C VAL A 693 11.29 -34.71 56.60
N CYS A 694 12.04 -35.31 55.66
CA CYS A 694 11.52 -35.85 54.41
C CYS A 694 10.85 -37.20 54.65
N TYR A 695 9.65 -37.43 54.10
CA TYR A 695 9.08 -38.76 53.89
C TYR A 695 8.28 -38.78 52.58
N PHE A 696 8.65 -39.70 51.69
CA PHE A 696 7.74 -40.29 50.71
C PHE A 696 6.99 -41.45 51.39
N PRO A 697 5.71 -41.72 51.04
CA PRO A 697 5.45 -43.02 50.41
C PRO A 697 4.28 -43.08 49.41
N SER A 698 4.17 -44.28 48.85
CA SER A 698 3.44 -44.85 47.71
C SER A 698 1.94 -45.17 47.89
N SER A 699 1.21 -45.10 46.77
CA SER A 699 0.08 -45.92 46.25
C SER A 699 -1.03 -46.52 47.14
N SER A 700 -2.28 -46.27 46.67
CA SER A 700 -3.49 -47.14 46.56
C SER A 700 -4.68 -46.99 47.52
N CYS A 701 -5.88 -47.06 46.91
CA CYS A 701 -7.27 -47.24 47.41
C CYS A 701 -8.21 -46.00 47.51
N LEU A 702 -9.29 -46.06 46.72
CA LEU A 702 -10.54 -45.26 46.74
C LEU A 702 -11.61 -45.99 47.61
N PRO A 703 -12.65 -45.35 48.21
CA PRO A 703 -13.77 -44.76 47.43
C PRO A 703 -14.55 -43.53 48.00
N ALA A 704 -15.24 -42.85 47.07
CA ALA A 704 -16.53 -42.11 47.13
C ALA A 704 -16.70 -40.71 47.81
N ILE A 705 -16.73 -39.66 46.95
CA ILE A 705 -17.63 -38.45 46.80
C ILE A 705 -17.81 -37.46 48.01
N PRO A 706 -17.96 -36.10 47.85
CA PRO A 706 -17.99 -35.22 46.65
C PRO A 706 -17.00 -34.02 46.64
N PHE A 707 -16.85 -33.41 45.46
CA PHE A 707 -16.45 -32.02 45.18
C PHE A 707 -15.56 -31.28 46.20
N SER A 708 -14.26 -31.17 45.92
CA SER A 708 -13.52 -29.91 46.08
C SER A 708 -12.22 -29.92 45.29
N LYS A 709 -11.79 -28.71 44.93
CA LYS A 709 -10.63 -28.32 44.12
C LYS A 709 -9.36 -29.14 44.44
N GLN A 710 -8.86 -29.87 43.45
CA GLN A 710 -7.44 -30.15 43.17
C GLN A 710 -7.40 -31.35 42.23
N HIS A 711 -6.98 -31.19 40.98
CA HIS A 711 -6.33 -32.20 40.11
C HIS A 711 -5.89 -31.47 38.83
N PHE A 712 -4.80 -30.70 38.92
CA PHE A 712 -4.14 -30.09 37.75
C PHE A 712 -2.63 -29.96 37.98
N VAL A 713 -1.98 -31.00 38.54
CA VAL A 713 -0.51 -30.97 38.77
C VAL A 713 0.20 -32.27 38.33
N GLY A 714 -0.50 -33.22 37.70
CA GLY A 714 0.08 -34.53 37.39
C GLY A 714 0.82 -34.68 36.04
N PHE A 715 0.55 -33.85 35.03
CA PHE A 715 0.95 -34.17 33.64
C PHE A 715 1.86 -33.14 32.95
N TYR A 716 2.40 -32.16 33.68
CA TYR A 716 3.26 -31.12 33.09
C TYR A 716 4.78 -31.42 33.18
N ASN A 717 5.19 -32.47 33.90
CA ASN A 717 6.61 -32.68 34.23
C ASN A 717 7.43 -33.50 33.22
N GLN A 718 6.84 -34.04 32.14
CA GLN A 718 7.61 -34.76 31.09
C GLN A 718 7.76 -34.00 29.77
N SER A 719 6.96 -32.96 29.49
CA SER A 719 7.10 -32.18 28.25
C SER A 719 8.12 -31.04 28.36
N LEU A 720 8.45 -30.61 29.59
CA LEU A 720 9.43 -29.54 29.85
C LEU A 720 10.90 -30.00 29.71
N GLN A 721 11.21 -31.29 29.90
CA GLN A 721 12.60 -31.77 29.77
C GLN A 721 13.05 -32.03 28.33
N ARG A 722 12.15 -32.18 27.35
CA ARG A 722 12.53 -32.31 25.92
C ARG A 722 12.42 -31.00 25.12
N ARG A 723 11.61 -30.04 25.56
CA ARG A 723 11.55 -28.70 24.92
C ARG A 723 12.67 -27.75 25.38
N GLY A 724 13.31 -28.01 26.52
CA GLY A 724 14.45 -27.23 27.02
C GLY A 724 15.78 -27.45 26.27
N LEU A 725 15.97 -28.57 25.57
CA LEU A 725 17.27 -28.93 24.98
C LEU A 725 17.44 -28.59 23.49
N LEU A 726 16.37 -28.23 22.77
CA LEU A 726 16.45 -27.82 21.36
C LEU A 726 16.22 -26.31 21.14
N TYR A 727 15.85 -25.58 22.19
CA TYR A 727 15.69 -24.11 22.16
C TYR A 727 16.87 -23.35 22.77
N GLN A 728 17.82 -24.03 23.43
CA GLN A 728 18.99 -23.40 24.06
C GLN A 728 20.22 -23.29 23.15
N THR A 729 20.34 -24.09 22.09
CA THR A 729 21.53 -24.06 21.21
C THR A 729 21.43 -23.08 20.05
N SER A 730 20.23 -22.65 19.63
CA SER A 730 20.05 -21.61 18.60
C SER A 730 19.96 -20.19 19.17
N ILE A 731 19.59 -20.04 20.45
CA ILE A 731 19.49 -18.72 21.11
C ILE A 731 20.84 -18.29 21.71
N GLN A 732 21.76 -19.20 22.01
CA GLN A 732 23.08 -18.82 22.57
C GLN A 732 24.05 -18.18 21.57
N HIS A 733 23.81 -18.28 20.25
CA HIS A 733 24.65 -17.59 19.25
C HIS A 733 24.05 -16.26 18.73
N ALA A 734 22.81 -15.92 19.12
CA ALA A 734 22.17 -14.64 18.75
C ALA A 734 21.89 -13.70 19.93
N ASN A 735 21.78 -14.20 21.17
CA ASN A 735 21.47 -13.39 22.36
C ASN A 735 22.70 -12.86 23.14
N MET A 736 23.87 -12.72 22.51
CA MET A 736 25.02 -12.08 23.16
C MET A 736 25.32 -10.65 22.67
N ALA A 737 24.44 -9.99 21.88
CA ALA A 737 24.77 -8.64 21.37
C ALA A 737 23.67 -7.55 21.33
N SER A 738 22.36 -7.78 21.55
CA SER A 738 21.34 -6.74 21.21
C SER A 738 20.30 -6.32 22.26
N GLY A 739 20.47 -6.62 23.55
CA GLY A 739 19.50 -6.22 24.61
C GLY A 739 19.74 -4.85 25.26
N SER A 740 20.77 -4.10 24.83
CA SER A 740 21.23 -2.88 25.50
C SER A 740 20.89 -1.57 24.79
N THR A 741 20.35 -1.63 23.56
CA THR A 741 20.24 -0.47 22.66
C THR A 741 18.82 -0.28 22.17
N ARG A 742 18.25 0.91 22.39
CA ARG A 742 16.98 1.36 21.82
C ARG A 742 17.13 1.52 20.31
N ARG A 743 16.22 0.95 19.51
CA ARG A 743 16.28 1.05 18.04
C ARG A 743 15.75 2.41 17.54
N PRO A 744 16.22 2.94 16.40
CA PRO A 744 15.63 4.12 15.75
C PRO A 744 14.29 3.75 15.10
N GLY A 745 13.21 3.76 15.88
CA GLY A 745 11.90 3.26 15.47
C GLY A 745 11.11 4.18 14.55
N LYS A 746 11.54 5.44 14.37
CA LYS A 746 10.85 6.48 13.57
C LYS A 746 11.49 6.72 12.20
N GLN A 747 12.58 6.04 11.90
CA GLN A 747 13.24 6.10 10.60
C GLN A 747 12.32 5.55 9.50
N GLY A 748 12.29 6.21 8.34
CA GLY A 748 11.43 5.86 7.21
C GLY A 748 10.00 6.41 7.31
N GLU A 749 9.58 6.89 8.48
CA GLU A 749 8.25 7.47 8.70
C GLU A 749 8.34 8.96 9.05
N TRP A 750 9.04 9.32 10.14
CA TRP A 750 9.12 10.70 10.64
C TRP A 750 10.33 11.45 10.11
N TYR A 751 11.38 10.72 9.77
CA TYR A 751 12.57 11.21 9.08
C TYR A 751 13.07 10.14 8.10
N THR A 752 13.86 10.56 7.11
CA THR A 752 14.36 9.68 6.06
C THR A 752 15.15 8.49 6.64
N GLY A 753 14.80 7.26 6.26
CA GLY A 753 15.51 6.05 6.71
C GLY A 753 16.85 5.78 6.01
N ASP A 754 17.08 6.39 4.84
CA ASP A 754 18.39 6.38 4.17
C ASP A 754 19.37 7.34 4.88
N PRO A 755 20.46 6.83 5.49
CA PRO A 755 21.39 7.67 6.26
C PRO A 755 22.09 8.76 5.43
N THR A 756 22.32 8.50 4.13
CA THR A 756 22.99 9.46 3.23
C THR A 756 22.04 10.60 2.89
N ARG A 757 20.79 10.29 2.57
CA ARG A 757 19.77 11.30 2.26
C ARG A 757 19.39 12.10 3.50
N LEU A 758 19.26 11.44 4.66
CA LEU A 758 19.04 12.12 5.93
C LEU A 758 20.19 13.08 6.26
N SER A 759 21.44 12.66 6.03
CA SER A 759 22.60 13.52 6.28
C SER A 759 22.53 14.77 5.41
N LYS A 760 22.31 14.61 4.09
CA LYS A 760 22.20 15.74 3.17
C LYS A 760 21.05 16.68 3.53
N GLN A 761 19.93 16.13 3.99
CA GLN A 761 18.78 16.92 4.42
C GLN A 761 19.10 17.77 5.65
N LEU A 762 19.70 17.17 6.69
CA LEU A 762 20.12 17.90 7.89
C LEU A 762 21.23 18.90 7.59
N ASP A 763 22.19 18.55 6.74
CA ASP A 763 23.26 19.46 6.28
C ASP A 763 22.66 20.69 5.56
N GLY A 764 21.66 20.47 4.69
CA GLY A 764 20.92 21.54 4.02
C GLY A 764 20.22 22.46 5.02
N PHE A 765 19.41 21.90 5.92
CA PHE A 765 18.70 22.69 6.94
C PHE A 765 19.65 23.48 7.84
N LEU A 766 20.78 22.87 8.27
CA LEU A 766 21.80 23.55 9.05
C LEU A 766 22.50 24.64 8.23
N SER A 767 22.72 24.46 6.93
CA SER A 767 23.36 25.47 6.07
C SER A 767 22.45 26.65 5.74
N ASP A 768 21.13 26.47 5.80
CA ASP A 768 20.15 27.54 5.56
C ASP A 768 20.04 28.50 6.76
N VAL A 769 20.56 28.12 7.93
CA VAL A 769 20.66 29.02 9.09
C VAL A 769 21.84 29.98 8.86
N PRO A 770 21.63 31.31 8.99
CA PRO A 770 22.71 32.28 8.86
C PRO A 770 23.86 32.00 9.83
N ASP A 771 25.10 32.38 9.46
CA ASP A 771 26.28 32.17 10.31
C ASP A 771 26.28 32.99 11.61
N GLN A 772 25.38 33.96 11.72
CA GLN A 772 25.17 34.80 12.91
C GLN A 772 23.68 34.91 13.24
N ILE A 773 23.35 34.87 14.52
CA ILE A 773 22.00 35.13 15.05
C ILE A 773 22.11 36.28 16.05
N ASP A 774 21.30 37.33 15.88
CA ASP A 774 21.31 38.54 16.73
C ASP A 774 22.69 39.21 16.89
N GLY A 775 23.58 39.03 15.91
CA GLY A 775 24.95 39.56 15.91
C GLY A 775 25.99 38.64 16.58
N ASP A 776 25.56 37.55 17.22
CA ASP A 776 26.44 36.53 17.78
C ASP A 776 26.80 35.48 16.72
N GLY A 777 28.06 35.05 16.65
CA GLY A 777 28.49 33.94 15.80
C GLY A 777 27.95 32.60 16.27
N LEU A 778 27.77 31.65 15.34
CA LEU A 778 27.28 30.31 15.65
C LEU A 778 28.41 29.26 15.74
N PRO A 779 28.37 28.31 16.70
CA PRO A 779 27.39 28.23 17.80
C PRO A 779 27.53 29.40 18.79
N VAL A 780 26.43 29.79 19.43
CA VAL A 780 26.41 30.92 20.37
C VAL A 780 27.17 30.52 21.63
N PRO A 781 28.27 31.19 22.00
CA PRO A 781 29.09 30.79 23.14
C PRO A 781 28.28 30.67 24.43
N GLY A 782 28.33 29.50 25.07
CA GLY A 782 27.60 29.23 26.31
C GLY A 782 26.10 28.98 26.15
N ALA A 783 25.55 28.95 24.94
CA ALA A 783 24.17 28.52 24.68
C ALA A 783 24.04 27.00 24.85
N ARG A 784 23.90 26.57 26.10
CA ARG A 784 23.89 25.15 26.50
C ARG A 784 22.49 24.57 26.66
N VAL A 785 21.44 25.39 26.62
CA VAL A 785 20.04 24.95 26.74
C VAL A 785 19.28 25.37 25.49
N ILE A 786 18.57 24.45 24.85
CA ILE A 786 17.73 24.75 23.68
C ILE A 786 16.31 24.23 23.82
N ILE A 787 15.36 24.90 23.18
CA ILE A 787 14.03 24.38 22.87
C ILE A 787 13.99 24.13 21.37
N ALA A 788 13.58 22.92 20.96
CA ALA A 788 13.45 22.54 19.56
C ALA A 788 12.21 21.64 19.33
N PRO A 789 11.60 21.70 18.13
CA PRO A 789 10.41 20.94 17.81
C PRO A 789 10.70 19.46 17.54
N HIS A 790 9.67 18.62 17.65
CA HIS A 790 9.74 17.16 17.47
C HIS A 790 8.70 16.57 16.49
N ALA A 791 8.04 17.39 15.67
CA ALA A 791 7.32 16.87 14.51
C ALA A 791 8.26 16.23 13.47
N GLY A 792 7.69 15.57 12.45
CA GLY A 792 8.45 15.01 11.33
C GLY A 792 9.33 16.04 10.61
N TYR A 793 10.53 15.63 10.16
CA TYR A 793 11.55 16.55 9.64
C TYR A 793 11.14 17.30 8.37
N SER A 794 10.17 16.79 7.60
CA SER A 794 9.59 17.51 6.46
C SER A 794 8.86 18.79 6.87
N TYR A 795 8.40 18.90 8.12
CA TYR A 795 7.70 20.06 8.65
C TYR A 795 8.58 20.90 9.56
N SER A 796 9.07 20.30 10.66
CA SER A 796 9.77 21.03 11.73
C SER A 796 11.29 21.00 11.60
N GLY A 797 11.84 20.17 10.71
CA GLY A 797 13.28 19.98 10.50
C GLY A 797 14.01 21.30 10.25
N PRO A 798 13.57 22.16 9.32
CA PRO A 798 14.17 23.48 9.08
C PRO A 798 14.15 24.38 10.31
N THR A 799 13.06 24.35 11.10
CA THR A 799 12.97 25.16 12.34
C THR A 799 13.95 24.67 13.39
N ALA A 800 13.99 23.35 13.65
CA ALA A 800 14.91 22.74 14.62
C ALA A 800 16.39 23.07 14.34
N ALA A 801 16.77 23.24 13.08
CA ALA A 801 18.13 23.61 12.69
C ALA A 801 18.64 24.87 13.41
N TRP A 802 17.78 25.86 13.62
CA TRP A 802 18.12 27.13 14.28
C TRP A 802 18.57 26.90 15.73
N ALA A 803 17.83 26.08 16.49
CA ALA A 803 18.21 25.71 17.84
C ALA A 803 19.53 24.92 17.87
N TYR A 804 19.69 23.91 17.01
CA TYR A 804 20.90 23.09 16.96
C TYR A 804 22.15 23.82 16.47
N LYS A 805 21.99 24.85 15.62
CA LYS A 805 23.07 25.74 15.22
C LYS A 805 23.49 26.69 16.33
N ALA A 806 22.54 27.19 17.13
CA ALA A 806 22.84 28.01 18.30
C ALA A 806 23.52 27.22 19.43
N LEU A 807 23.19 25.93 19.58
CA LEU A 807 23.70 25.06 20.64
C LEU A 807 25.24 24.94 20.63
N ASP A 808 25.86 25.36 21.74
CA ASP A 808 27.29 25.20 22.00
C ASP A 808 27.57 23.90 22.76
N LEU A 809 28.18 22.96 22.05
CA LEU A 809 28.56 21.65 22.56
C LEU A 809 30.05 21.54 22.87
N SER A 810 30.84 22.62 22.70
CA SER A 810 32.32 22.57 22.73
C SER A 810 32.91 22.01 24.03
N LYS A 811 32.19 22.15 25.15
CA LYS A 811 32.57 21.64 26.48
C LYS A 811 31.70 20.48 26.98
N ALA A 812 30.72 20.05 26.18
CA ALA A 812 29.73 19.08 26.63
C ALA A 812 30.37 17.71 26.85
N LYS A 813 30.22 17.17 28.06
CA LYS A 813 30.45 15.76 28.41
C LYS A 813 29.15 14.99 28.60
N ARG A 814 28.04 15.69 28.87
CA ARG A 814 26.70 15.11 29.00
C ARG A 814 25.65 15.96 28.31
N VAL A 815 24.69 15.31 27.67
CA VAL A 815 23.53 15.96 27.03
C VAL A 815 22.25 15.42 27.66
N PHE A 816 21.52 16.28 28.35
CA PHE A 816 20.19 15.99 28.88
C PHE A 816 19.15 16.21 27.81
N LEU A 817 18.31 15.22 27.54
CA LEU A 817 17.25 15.29 26.54
C LEU A 817 15.91 15.08 27.23
N LEU A 818 15.14 16.17 27.34
CA LEU A 818 13.85 16.20 28.02
C LEU A 818 12.74 16.26 26.98
N GLY A 819 11.80 15.30 27.02
CA GLY A 819 10.64 15.29 26.13
C GLY A 819 9.33 14.95 26.84
N PRO A 820 8.18 15.36 26.28
CA PRO A 820 6.89 14.95 26.80
C PRO A 820 6.58 13.47 26.50
N SER A 821 5.71 12.86 27.31
CA SER A 821 5.18 11.51 27.04
C SER A 821 3.91 11.58 26.20
N HIS A 822 3.91 10.95 25.03
CA HIS A 822 2.75 10.77 24.14
C HIS A 822 2.21 9.34 24.14
N THR A 823 3.04 8.37 24.52
CA THR A 823 2.72 6.95 24.37
C THR A 823 2.00 6.33 25.56
N TYR A 824 2.02 6.99 26.71
CA TYR A 824 1.29 6.59 27.91
C TYR A 824 1.11 7.78 28.86
N TYR A 825 0.10 7.69 29.71
CA TYR A 825 -0.05 8.63 30.81
C TYR A 825 1.11 8.44 31.80
N LEU A 826 1.91 9.50 31.95
CA LEU A 826 2.99 9.59 32.90
C LEU A 826 2.66 10.75 33.85
N ARG A 827 2.65 10.48 35.15
CA ARG A 827 2.69 11.52 36.18
C ARG A 827 4.12 11.58 36.71
N GLY A 828 4.67 12.79 36.90
CA GLY A 828 6.06 12.93 37.33
C GLY A 828 7.05 12.84 36.17
N VAL A 829 8.15 12.14 36.38
CA VAL A 829 9.27 12.00 35.44
C VAL A 829 9.61 10.52 35.26
N ALA A 830 10.10 10.14 34.09
CA ALA A 830 10.65 8.81 33.85
C ALA A 830 12.01 8.87 33.15
N VAL A 831 12.87 7.88 33.42
CA VAL A 831 14.20 7.73 32.79
C VAL A 831 14.33 6.41 32.06
N THR A 832 15.18 6.36 31.02
CA THR A 832 15.33 5.16 30.20
C THR A 832 15.95 3.98 30.97
N THR A 833 15.64 2.77 30.53
CA THR A 833 16.30 1.53 30.96
C THR A 833 17.34 1.01 29.95
N TYR A 834 17.46 1.67 28.79
CA TYR A 834 18.46 1.33 27.77
C TYR A 834 19.84 1.90 28.11
N LYS A 835 20.88 1.22 27.64
CA LYS A 835 22.28 1.68 27.75
C LYS A 835 22.70 2.54 26.56
N ASN A 836 22.03 2.40 25.42
CA ASN A 836 22.33 3.18 24.21
C ASN A 836 21.04 3.53 23.45
N TYR A 837 21.07 4.63 22.72
CA TYR A 837 20.04 5.06 21.79
C TYR A 837 20.58 5.01 20.36
N GLY A 838 19.97 4.18 19.51
CA GLY A 838 20.36 4.02 18.12
C GLY A 838 19.90 5.18 17.24
N THR A 839 20.71 5.50 16.23
CA THR A 839 20.42 6.44 15.13
C THR A 839 20.74 5.76 13.80
N PRO A 840 20.37 6.34 12.64
CA PRO A 840 20.74 5.78 11.33
C PRO A 840 22.25 5.68 11.06
N TRP A 841 23.10 6.40 11.81
CA TRP A 841 24.55 6.40 11.61
C TRP A 841 25.32 5.60 12.66
N GLY A 842 24.84 5.59 13.90
CA GLY A 842 25.55 5.01 15.04
C GLY A 842 24.73 5.11 16.32
N THR A 843 25.37 4.93 17.48
CA THR A 843 24.66 4.90 18.77
C THR A 843 25.12 5.99 19.72
N LEU A 844 24.18 6.61 20.43
CA LEU A 844 24.46 7.52 21.54
C LEU A 844 24.42 6.75 22.87
N ARG A 845 25.51 6.82 23.64
CA ARG A 845 25.65 6.11 24.91
C ARG A 845 24.88 6.83 26.02
N VAL A 846 24.11 6.10 26.81
CA VAL A 846 23.40 6.65 27.97
C VAL A 846 24.36 6.80 29.15
N ASP A 847 24.24 7.89 29.90
CA ASP A 847 24.96 8.10 31.15
C ASP A 847 24.32 7.27 32.27
N GLU A 848 24.74 6.01 32.40
CA GLU A 848 24.14 5.07 33.36
C GLU A 848 24.25 5.55 34.82
N GLU A 849 25.30 6.29 35.17
CA GLU A 849 25.51 6.81 36.53
C GLU A 849 24.51 7.90 36.86
N VAL A 850 24.42 8.93 36.02
CA VAL A 850 23.45 10.03 36.20
C VAL A 850 22.02 9.52 36.08
N THR A 851 21.73 8.62 35.14
CA THR A 851 20.40 8.00 35.01
C THR A 851 20.03 7.22 36.27
N ALA A 852 20.96 6.49 36.89
CA ALA A 852 20.71 5.80 38.16
C ALA A 852 20.51 6.78 39.33
N GLU A 853 21.25 7.89 39.37
CA GLU A 853 21.06 8.94 40.38
C GLU A 853 19.67 9.56 40.29
N ILE A 854 19.21 9.91 39.07
CA ILE A 854 17.89 10.48 38.83
C ILE A 854 16.79 9.45 39.15
N ARG A 855 16.97 8.18 38.75
CA ARG A 855 16.06 7.07 39.06
C ARG A 855 15.80 6.91 40.56
N ALA A 856 16.79 7.19 41.39
CA ALA A 856 16.68 7.04 42.85
C ALA A 856 15.84 8.15 43.53
N ARG A 857 15.40 9.18 42.79
CA ARG A 857 14.61 10.29 43.34
C ARG A 857 13.13 9.94 43.41
N ASP A 858 12.46 10.50 44.42
CA ASP A 858 11.03 10.29 44.63
C ASP A 858 10.22 10.81 43.44
N GLY A 859 9.28 10.00 42.96
CA GLY A 859 8.41 10.34 41.83
C GLY A 859 9.05 10.16 40.45
N VAL A 860 10.26 9.57 40.37
CA VAL A 860 10.88 9.16 39.10
C VAL A 860 10.64 7.68 38.84
N ALA A 861 10.09 7.36 37.66
CA ALA A 861 9.84 5.99 37.21
C ALA A 861 10.86 5.52 36.16
N ASP A 862 10.92 4.22 35.93
CA ASP A 862 11.53 3.68 34.72
C ASP A 862 10.56 3.81 33.55
N MET A 863 11.08 4.25 32.39
CA MET A 863 10.32 4.18 31.14
C MET A 863 10.04 2.72 30.79
N PRO A 864 8.78 2.30 30.60
CA PRO A 864 8.49 0.98 30.08
C PRO A 864 9.13 0.82 28.70
N VAL A 865 9.88 -0.26 28.47
CA VAL A 865 10.66 -0.50 27.24
C VAL A 865 9.82 -0.27 25.97
N ARG A 866 8.60 -0.82 25.93
CA ARG A 866 7.67 -0.66 24.80
C ARG A 866 7.26 0.79 24.56
N ASN A 867 7.15 1.58 25.61
CA ASN A 867 6.78 2.99 25.55
C ASN A 867 7.96 3.85 25.14
N ASP A 868 9.15 3.57 25.64
CA ASP A 868 10.40 4.21 25.22
C ASP A 868 10.62 3.99 23.71
N ASP A 869 10.48 2.75 23.21
CA ASP A 869 10.60 2.42 21.77
C ASP A 869 9.57 3.15 20.90
N LYS A 870 8.35 3.36 21.42
CA LYS A 870 7.27 4.03 20.69
C LYS A 870 7.35 5.54 20.78
N GLU A 871 8.00 6.09 21.80
CA GLU A 871 8.02 7.53 22.03
C GLU A 871 8.87 8.22 20.97
N HIS A 872 8.36 9.32 20.43
CA HIS A 872 9.02 10.05 19.34
C HIS A 872 9.63 11.36 19.83
N SER A 873 9.13 11.92 20.94
CA SER A 873 9.59 13.23 21.44
C SER A 873 11.08 13.27 21.75
N LEU A 874 11.67 12.16 22.20
CA LEU A 874 13.12 12.02 22.38
C LEU A 874 13.82 11.67 21.06
N GLU A 875 13.25 10.71 20.29
CA GLU A 875 13.91 10.18 19.09
C GLU A 875 14.16 11.24 18.02
N MET A 876 13.23 12.18 17.84
CA MET A 876 13.34 13.21 16.81
C MET A 876 14.52 14.18 17.03
N HIS A 877 15.13 14.18 18.21
CA HIS A 877 16.32 14.96 18.52
C HIS A 877 17.63 14.21 18.25
N LEU A 878 17.61 12.88 18.20
CA LEU A 878 18.83 12.06 18.13
C LEU A 878 19.60 12.26 16.82
N PRO A 879 18.97 12.33 15.62
CA PRO A 879 19.71 12.55 14.39
C PRO A 879 20.41 13.91 14.34
N TYR A 880 19.71 14.98 14.73
CA TYR A 880 20.30 16.33 14.84
C TYR A 880 21.45 16.36 15.84
N LEU A 881 21.25 15.78 17.02
CA LEU A 881 22.28 15.70 18.05
C LEU A 881 23.50 14.93 17.54
N PHE A 882 23.31 13.72 17.00
CA PHE A 882 24.40 12.91 16.45
C PHE A 882 25.22 13.69 15.42
N LYS A 883 24.54 14.40 14.51
CA LYS A 883 25.20 15.21 13.48
C LYS A 883 26.01 16.37 14.08
N ARG A 884 25.49 17.06 15.08
CA ARG A 884 26.20 18.15 15.77
C ARG A 884 27.37 17.64 16.60
N LEU A 885 27.23 16.47 17.22
CA LEU A 885 28.33 15.80 17.93
C LEU A 885 29.44 15.39 16.96
N GLN A 886 29.09 14.81 15.82
CA GLN A 886 30.06 14.47 14.77
C GLN A 886 30.84 15.72 14.29
N GLN A 887 30.14 16.85 14.10
CA GLN A 887 30.78 18.11 13.69
C GLN A 887 31.71 18.69 14.78
N THR A 888 31.41 18.48 16.06
CA THR A 888 32.13 19.09 17.19
C THR A 888 33.28 18.22 17.70
N PHE A 889 33.06 16.91 17.81
CA PHE A 889 33.97 15.95 18.44
C PHE A 889 34.60 14.96 17.44
N GLY A 890 34.15 14.97 16.19
CA GLY A 890 34.62 14.07 15.14
C GLY A 890 34.08 12.65 15.31
N ALA A 891 34.77 11.84 16.12
CA ALA A 891 34.53 10.41 16.25
C ALA A 891 33.61 10.06 17.43
N GLU A 892 32.85 8.96 17.30
CA GLU A 892 31.80 8.55 18.26
C GLU A 892 32.34 8.27 19.67
N GLU A 893 33.59 7.81 19.80
CA GLU A 893 34.24 7.55 21.08
C GLU A 893 34.41 8.81 21.95
N ASN A 894 34.41 10.00 21.33
CA ASN A 894 34.54 11.29 22.00
C ASN A 894 33.18 11.94 22.29
N PHE A 895 32.07 11.31 21.90
CA PHE A 895 30.76 11.92 22.08
C PHE A 895 30.39 11.99 23.58
N PRO A 896 29.75 13.09 24.01
CA PRO A 896 29.16 13.18 25.33
C PRO A 896 28.08 12.09 25.52
N THR A 897 27.90 11.66 26.76
CA THR A 897 26.84 10.72 27.13
C THR A 897 25.47 11.41 27.13
N LEU A 898 24.42 10.63 26.89
CA LEU A 898 23.03 11.09 26.80
C LEU A 898 22.29 10.78 28.11
N VAL A 899 21.44 11.69 28.58
CA VAL A 899 20.51 11.46 29.69
C VAL A 899 19.07 11.66 29.19
N PRO A 900 18.38 10.60 28.71
CA PRO A 900 17.00 10.69 28.23
C PRO A 900 16.00 10.74 29.40
N ILE A 901 15.14 11.76 29.39
CA ILE A 901 14.16 12.02 30.45
C ILE A 901 12.80 12.32 29.81
N LEU A 902 11.77 11.55 30.20
CA LEU A 902 10.38 11.88 29.88
C LEU A 902 9.76 12.65 31.02
N VAL A 903 9.15 13.78 30.71
CA VAL A 903 8.43 14.62 31.66
C VAL A 903 6.94 14.48 31.38
N GLY A 904 6.22 13.95 32.35
CA GLY A 904 4.78 13.73 32.27
C GLY A 904 3.95 14.92 32.73
N ASP A 905 2.71 14.64 33.08
CA ASP A 905 1.76 15.60 33.66
C ASP A 905 2.20 15.98 35.08
N ASN A 906 2.70 17.20 35.23
CA ASN A 906 3.18 17.76 36.49
C ASN A 906 2.41 19.05 36.82
N ASN A 907 2.10 19.23 38.11
CA ASN A 907 1.58 20.51 38.60
C ASN A 907 2.71 21.53 38.87
N LYS A 908 2.34 22.79 39.14
CA LYS A 908 3.29 23.89 39.35
C LYS A 908 4.36 23.60 40.43
N ALA A 909 3.99 22.91 41.51
CA ALA A 909 4.91 22.58 42.59
C ALA A 909 5.81 21.39 42.23
N GLU A 910 5.25 20.36 41.59
CA GLU A 910 6.00 19.21 41.08
C GLU A 910 7.06 19.65 40.04
N GLU A 911 6.73 20.59 39.14
CA GLU A 911 7.70 21.13 38.18
C GLU A 911 8.86 21.88 38.85
N LYS A 912 8.57 22.61 39.95
CA LYS A 912 9.60 23.31 40.74
C LYS A 912 10.52 22.35 41.48
N GLU A 913 9.98 21.28 42.06
CA GLU A 913 10.78 20.25 42.70
C GLU A 913 11.70 19.56 41.68
N VAL A 914 11.20 19.28 40.46
CA VAL A 914 12.03 18.76 39.37
C VAL A 914 13.12 19.75 38.96
N GLY A 915 12.75 21.02 38.78
CA GLY A 915 13.69 22.09 38.44
C GLY A 915 14.83 22.22 39.46
N LYS A 916 14.50 22.23 40.75
CA LYS A 916 15.47 22.32 41.85
C LYS A 916 16.54 21.23 41.80
N TRP A 917 16.14 20.02 41.43
CA TRP A 917 17.07 18.90 41.40
C TRP A 917 17.80 18.77 40.06
N LEU A 918 17.31 19.40 38.98
CA LEU A 918 18.01 19.59 37.71
C LEU A 918 19.04 20.73 37.75
N ALA A 919 18.81 21.75 38.60
CA ALA A 919 19.64 22.95 38.67
C ALA A 919 21.14 22.67 38.88
N PRO A 920 21.59 21.70 39.71
CA PRO A 920 23.01 21.37 39.83
C PRO A 920 23.64 20.89 38.52
N TYR A 921 22.91 20.10 37.72
CA TYR A 921 23.39 19.65 36.40
C TYR A 921 23.41 20.80 35.40
N LEU A 922 22.45 21.71 35.48
CA LEU A 922 22.38 22.86 34.58
C LEU A 922 23.50 23.89 34.87
N LYS A 923 23.87 24.05 36.14
CA LYS A 923 25.00 24.88 36.60
C LYS A 923 26.37 24.36 36.14
N ASP A 924 26.50 23.06 35.93
CA ASP A 924 27.75 22.45 35.44
C ASP A 924 27.98 22.85 33.96
N PRO A 925 29.08 23.54 33.63
CA PRO A 925 29.37 24.00 32.27
C PRO A 925 29.65 22.85 31.28
N GLU A 926 29.85 21.62 31.77
CA GLU A 926 30.09 20.43 30.95
C GLU A 926 28.78 19.75 30.52
N ASN A 927 27.62 20.32 30.85
CA ASN A 927 26.31 19.78 30.48
C ASN A 927 25.58 20.67 29.48
N ALA A 928 24.89 20.04 28.53
CA ALA A 928 23.94 20.67 27.63
C ALA A 928 22.53 20.07 27.80
N PHE A 929 21.49 20.84 27.48
CA PHE A 929 20.09 20.48 27.65
C PHE A 929 19.31 20.72 26.36
N ILE A 930 18.57 19.71 25.93
CA ILE A 930 17.67 19.76 24.79
C ILE A 930 16.26 19.55 25.32
N VAL A 931 15.41 20.56 25.14
CA VAL A 931 14.01 20.55 25.56
C VAL A 931 13.15 20.38 24.33
N SER A 932 12.46 19.25 24.25
CA SER A 932 11.65 18.85 23.12
C SER A 932 10.22 19.40 23.24
N SER A 933 9.80 20.27 22.32
CA SER A 933 8.44 20.82 22.29
C SER A 933 8.03 21.36 20.92
N ASP A 934 6.89 20.90 20.44
CA ASP A 934 6.03 21.66 19.51
C ASP A 934 5.12 22.61 20.31
N PHE A 935 4.50 23.58 19.63
CA PHE A 935 3.70 24.66 20.24
C PHE A 935 2.20 24.45 19.98
N CYS A 936 1.42 25.45 19.55
CA CYS A 936 -0.02 25.26 19.35
C CYS A 936 -0.33 24.13 18.35
N HIS A 937 -1.10 23.13 18.79
CA HIS A 937 -1.79 22.16 17.95
C HIS A 937 -3.23 22.64 17.78
N TRP A 938 -3.52 23.28 16.65
CA TRP A 938 -4.81 23.89 16.37
C TRP A 938 -5.61 23.05 15.39
N GLY A 939 -6.88 22.79 15.71
CA GLY A 939 -7.82 22.08 14.84
C GLY A 939 -8.83 21.24 15.63
N SER A 940 -9.88 20.81 14.94
CA SER A 940 -10.95 19.97 15.52
C SER A 940 -10.42 18.64 16.08
N HIS A 941 -9.49 17.99 15.38
CA HIS A 941 -8.87 16.72 15.79
C HIS A 941 -7.97 16.85 17.04
N PHE A 942 -7.55 18.07 17.39
CA PHE A 942 -6.79 18.36 18.61
C PHE A 942 -7.69 18.86 19.76
N ASP A 943 -9.01 18.91 19.54
CA ASP A 943 -9.98 19.51 20.47
C ASP A 943 -9.65 20.97 20.86
N TYR A 944 -8.91 21.68 19.99
CA TYR A 944 -8.43 23.04 20.24
C TYR A 944 -8.64 23.94 19.03
N THR A 945 -9.74 24.70 19.04
CA THR A 945 -10.15 25.60 17.94
C THR A 945 -10.33 27.04 18.45
N VAL A 946 -9.38 27.52 19.26
CA VAL A 946 -9.44 28.88 19.83
C VAL A 946 -9.36 29.94 18.72
N TYR A 947 -10.14 31.00 18.86
CA TYR A 947 -10.18 32.13 17.94
C TYR A 947 -10.44 33.41 18.71
N SER A 948 -9.71 34.48 18.38
CA SER A 948 -9.89 35.81 18.98
C SER A 948 -10.26 36.83 17.89
N PRO A 949 -11.53 37.26 17.83
CA PRO A 949 -11.97 38.23 16.81
C PRO A 949 -11.30 39.61 16.94
N ASP A 950 -10.93 40.00 18.15
CA ASP A 950 -10.36 41.31 18.48
C ASP A 950 -8.84 41.26 18.75
N GLY A 951 -8.23 40.08 18.66
CA GLY A 951 -6.81 39.88 18.93
C GLY A 951 -6.44 40.02 20.40
N THR A 952 -7.40 39.88 21.33
CA THR A 952 -7.16 39.91 22.78
C THR A 952 -7.34 38.52 23.41
N VAL A 953 -6.79 38.35 24.62
CA VAL A 953 -6.95 37.12 25.40
C VAL A 953 -8.37 37.03 25.96
N GLU A 954 -8.95 38.16 26.33
CA GLU A 954 -10.30 38.29 26.87
C GLU A 954 -11.38 37.93 25.83
N GLY A 955 -11.14 38.23 24.55
CA GLY A 955 -12.02 37.91 23.43
C GLY A 955 -11.90 36.48 22.90
N MET A 956 -11.03 35.63 23.47
CA MET A 956 -10.86 34.26 23.00
C MET A 956 -12.11 33.41 23.17
N GLN A 957 -12.52 32.76 22.09
CA GLN A 957 -13.65 31.84 22.05
C GLN A 957 -13.29 30.59 21.26
N ARG A 958 -14.07 29.52 21.44
CA ARG A 958 -13.92 28.29 20.66
C ARG A 958 -14.79 28.35 19.41
N LEU A 959 -14.21 28.15 18.22
CA LEU A 959 -14.98 28.03 16.98
C LEU A 959 -15.76 26.71 16.97
N ARG A 960 -17.06 26.81 16.69
CA ARG A 960 -18.01 25.67 16.66
C ARG A 960 -18.67 25.44 15.28
N GLY A 961 -18.34 26.26 14.28
CA GLY A 961 -18.91 26.17 12.92
C GLY A 961 -17.84 25.92 11.86
N TYR A 962 -18.28 25.62 10.64
CA TYR A 962 -17.40 25.33 9.49
C TYR A 962 -17.06 26.57 8.64
N SER A 963 -17.74 27.69 8.87
CA SER A 963 -17.53 28.92 8.12
C SER A 963 -16.34 29.71 8.67
N ALA A 964 -15.51 30.23 7.77
CA ALA A 964 -14.44 31.15 8.14
C ALA A 964 -14.99 32.35 8.93
N PRO A 965 -14.30 32.80 10.00
CA PRO A 965 -14.75 33.95 10.77
C PRO A 965 -14.55 35.26 9.99
N ASP A 966 -15.41 36.25 10.22
CA ASP A 966 -15.35 37.56 9.55
C ASP A 966 -14.19 38.46 10.03
N GLY A 967 -13.43 38.03 11.05
CA GLY A 967 -12.33 38.80 11.65
C GLY A 967 -10.95 38.43 11.07
N PRO A 968 -9.85 38.62 11.82
CA PRO A 968 -8.52 38.25 11.34
C PRO A 968 -8.44 36.75 11.00
N PRO A 969 -7.57 36.34 10.07
CA PRO A 969 -7.37 34.93 9.78
C PRO A 969 -7.03 34.12 11.05
N ILE A 970 -7.52 32.89 11.13
CA ILE A 970 -7.39 32.04 12.33
C ILE A 970 -5.91 31.89 12.74
N HIS A 971 -5.00 31.76 11.77
CA HIS A 971 -3.57 31.66 12.05
C HIS A 971 -2.98 32.86 12.80
N GLU A 972 -3.58 34.05 12.74
CA GLU A 972 -3.15 35.19 13.55
C GLU A 972 -3.51 34.99 15.03
N THR A 973 -4.65 34.35 15.35
CA THR A 973 -4.93 33.93 16.73
C THR A 973 -3.93 32.86 17.19
N ILE A 974 -3.60 31.89 16.32
CA ILE A 974 -2.61 30.84 16.64
C ILE A 974 -1.26 31.50 16.98
N LYS A 975 -0.81 32.44 16.15
CA LYS A 975 0.41 33.20 16.40
C LYS A 975 0.32 34.00 17.70
N MET A 976 -0.80 34.65 17.97
CA MET A 976 -1.00 35.39 19.22
C MET A 976 -0.85 34.50 20.46
N VAL A 977 -1.49 33.32 20.50
CA VAL A 977 -1.40 32.43 21.67
C VAL A 977 -0.01 31.82 21.84
N ASP A 978 0.70 31.57 20.73
CA ASP A 978 2.09 31.11 20.77
C ASP A 978 3.05 32.22 21.19
N ASP A 979 2.88 33.44 20.68
CA ASP A 979 3.68 34.61 21.07
C ASP A 979 3.51 34.89 22.57
N LEU A 980 2.29 34.77 23.12
CA LEU A 980 2.07 34.91 24.56
C LEU A 980 2.82 33.85 25.38
N ALA A 981 2.87 32.60 24.91
CA ALA A 981 3.65 31.55 25.54
C ALA A 981 5.16 31.82 25.43
N ILE A 982 5.64 32.27 24.27
CA ILE A 982 7.04 32.64 24.02
C ILE A 982 7.46 33.81 24.90
N GLU A 983 6.65 34.87 24.99
CA GLU A 983 6.95 36.03 25.83
C GLU A 983 6.97 35.63 27.31
N ALA A 984 6.07 34.74 27.76
CA ALA A 984 6.12 34.18 29.10
C ALA A 984 7.42 33.40 29.36
N ILE A 985 7.90 32.62 28.39
CA ILE A 985 9.20 31.92 28.44
C ILE A 985 10.37 32.93 28.55
N LYS A 986 10.36 34.00 27.75
CA LYS A 986 11.40 35.05 27.75
C LYS A 986 11.49 35.81 29.08
N THR A 987 10.42 35.84 29.88
CA THR A 987 10.49 36.46 31.22
C THR A 987 11.46 35.75 32.17
N GLY A 988 11.83 34.50 31.85
CA GLY A 988 12.61 33.64 32.74
C GLY A 988 11.83 33.14 33.95
N LYS A 989 10.56 33.53 34.12
CA LYS A 989 9.77 33.17 35.29
C LYS A 989 8.86 31.98 35.00
N HIS A 990 9.12 30.85 35.64
CA HIS A 990 8.33 29.62 35.56
C HIS A 990 6.84 29.88 35.81
N SER A 991 6.54 30.71 36.82
CA SER A 991 5.16 31.04 37.18
C SER A 991 4.40 31.72 36.03
N ASN A 992 5.06 32.60 35.28
CA ASN A 992 4.42 33.34 34.19
C ASN A 992 4.04 32.40 33.05
N PHE A 993 4.92 31.45 32.72
CA PHE A 993 4.64 30.45 31.68
C PHE A 993 3.51 29.50 32.10
N TYR A 994 3.54 29.01 33.34
CA TYR A 994 2.48 28.15 33.88
C TYR A 994 1.11 28.86 33.89
N ASP A 995 1.08 30.12 34.35
CA ASP A 995 -0.16 30.89 34.47
C ASP A 995 -0.69 31.30 33.08
N ASN A 996 0.20 31.58 32.11
CA ASN A 996 -0.17 31.81 30.71
C ASN A 996 -0.88 30.59 30.11
N LEU A 997 -0.29 29.39 30.19
CA LEU A 997 -0.91 28.18 29.65
C LEU A 997 -2.23 27.85 30.33
N LYS A 998 -2.35 28.15 31.62
CA LYS A 998 -3.61 28.00 32.36
C LYS A 998 -4.70 28.93 31.83
N GLN A 999 -4.35 30.15 31.42
CA GLN A 999 -5.26 31.16 30.88
C GLN A 999 -5.63 30.87 29.41
N THR A 1000 -4.65 30.61 28.55
CA THR A 1000 -4.84 30.42 27.10
C THR A 1000 -5.28 29.02 26.72
N LYS A 1001 -5.03 28.03 27.58
CA LYS A 1001 -5.18 26.60 27.30
C LYS A 1001 -4.37 26.13 26.08
N ASN A 1002 -3.33 26.87 25.69
CA ASN A 1002 -2.55 26.55 24.50
C ASN A 1002 -1.98 25.12 24.60
N THR A 1003 -2.03 24.39 23.48
CA THR A 1003 -1.73 22.96 23.37
C THR A 1003 -0.24 22.68 23.17
N VAL A 1004 0.63 23.44 23.85
CA VAL A 1004 2.09 23.24 23.84
C VAL A 1004 2.40 21.85 24.42
N CYS A 1005 2.87 20.92 23.58
CA CYS A 1005 3.04 19.52 23.98
C CYS A 1005 4.17 19.35 25.00
N GLY A 1006 5.28 20.09 24.85
CA GLY A 1006 6.42 20.11 25.77
C GLY A 1006 6.29 21.13 26.90
N ARG A 1007 5.07 21.56 27.26
CA ARG A 1007 4.84 22.51 28.36
C ARG A 1007 5.51 22.10 29.67
N HIS A 1008 5.50 20.81 30.01
CA HIS A 1008 6.11 20.32 31.25
C HIS A 1008 7.65 20.27 31.15
N PRO A 1009 8.27 19.70 30.09
CA PRO A 1009 9.71 19.85 29.84
C PRO A 1009 10.22 21.30 29.88
N ILE A 1010 9.50 22.23 29.26
CA ILE A 1010 9.83 23.67 29.31
C ILE A 1010 9.68 24.18 30.74
N GLY A 1011 8.57 23.88 31.41
CA GLY A 1011 8.30 24.29 32.78
C GLY A 1011 9.38 23.86 33.78
N VAL A 1012 9.77 22.58 33.77
CA VAL A 1012 10.83 22.07 34.66
C VAL A 1012 12.20 22.70 34.36
N THR A 1013 12.48 22.97 33.09
CA THR A 1013 13.74 23.62 32.69
C THR A 1013 13.77 25.08 33.11
N MET A 1014 12.65 25.81 32.95
CA MET A 1014 12.52 27.18 33.45
C MET A 1014 12.66 27.24 34.97
N ALA A 1015 12.04 26.32 35.70
CA ALA A 1015 12.19 26.22 37.15
C ALA A 1015 13.65 25.94 37.54
N ALA A 1016 14.36 25.07 36.82
CA ALA A 1016 15.79 24.82 37.06
C ALA A 1016 16.66 26.06 36.82
N LEU A 1017 16.32 26.87 35.81
CA LEU A 1017 17.01 28.13 35.52
C LEU A 1017 16.80 29.17 36.62
N GLU A 1018 15.57 29.32 37.13
CA GLU A 1018 15.26 30.22 38.26
C GLU A 1018 16.11 29.91 39.51
N GLU A 1019 16.37 28.63 39.78
CA GLU A 1019 17.15 28.17 40.93
C GLU A 1019 18.64 28.58 40.86
N LEU A 1020 19.11 29.09 39.72
CA LEU A 1020 20.47 29.63 39.60
C LEU A 1020 20.64 31.01 40.26
N GLY A 1021 19.56 31.68 40.64
CA GLY A 1021 19.56 32.95 41.37
C GLY A 1021 19.23 34.19 40.52
N GLU A 1022 19.45 35.39 41.07
CA GLU A 1022 19.14 36.65 40.37
C GLU A 1022 19.97 36.83 39.10
N GLY A 1023 19.31 37.20 38.00
CA GLY A 1023 19.96 37.35 36.69
C GLY A 1023 20.19 36.03 35.96
N HIS A 1024 19.44 34.98 36.30
CA HIS A 1024 19.51 33.68 35.65
C HIS A 1024 19.27 33.75 34.14
N PRO A 1025 19.78 32.77 33.38
CA PRO A 1025 19.60 32.73 31.94
C PRO A 1025 18.13 32.68 31.53
N VAL A 1026 17.80 33.45 30.51
CA VAL A 1026 16.49 33.46 29.87
C VAL A 1026 16.60 32.97 28.44
N PHE A 1027 15.54 32.30 27.97
CA PHE A 1027 15.48 31.85 26.59
C PHE A 1027 15.35 33.04 25.63
N ARG A 1028 16.11 32.97 24.54
CA ARG A 1028 16.03 33.85 23.38
C ARG A 1028 15.43 33.05 22.22
N LEU A 1029 14.37 33.59 21.62
CA LEU A 1029 13.72 32.99 20.45
C LEU A 1029 14.57 33.24 19.21
N VAL A 1030 14.78 32.20 18.39
CA VAL A 1030 15.54 32.31 17.13
C VAL A 1030 14.71 32.01 15.88
N GLN A 1031 13.65 31.20 15.99
CA GLN A 1031 12.79 30.90 14.86
C GLN A 1031 11.38 30.49 15.31
N TYR A 1032 10.38 30.88 14.51
CA TYR A 1032 8.99 30.47 14.66
C TYR A 1032 8.40 30.13 13.28
N GLN A 1033 7.80 28.95 13.16
CA GLN A 1033 7.10 28.50 11.96
C GLN A 1033 5.79 27.80 12.31
N ARG A 1034 4.96 27.57 11.29
CA ARG A 1034 3.72 26.80 11.37
C ARG A 1034 3.68 25.81 10.22
N SER A 1035 3.07 24.64 10.43
CA SER A 1035 2.89 23.63 9.38
C SER A 1035 2.07 24.15 8.18
N SER A 1036 1.14 25.07 8.45
CA SER A 1036 0.17 25.62 7.49
C SER A 1036 -0.41 26.93 8.02
N MET A 1037 -0.96 27.75 7.12
CA MET A 1037 -1.66 28.99 7.46
C MET A 1037 -3.17 28.72 7.49
N VAL A 1038 -3.70 28.44 8.68
CA VAL A 1038 -5.12 28.13 8.91
C VAL A 1038 -5.99 29.33 8.55
N THR A 1039 -6.96 29.13 7.65
CA THR A 1039 -7.94 30.16 7.25
C THR A 1039 -9.37 29.71 7.48
N GLU A 1040 -9.64 28.41 7.42
CA GLU A 1040 -10.96 27.83 7.63
C GLU A 1040 -11.00 26.96 8.90
N PRO A 1041 -12.16 26.83 9.59
CA PRO A 1041 -12.26 26.01 10.79
C PRO A 1041 -12.02 24.51 10.59
N SER A 1042 -12.11 24.02 9.35
CA SER A 1042 -11.78 22.64 8.97
C SER A 1042 -10.28 22.40 8.79
N ASP A 1043 -9.48 23.47 8.68
CA ASP A 1043 -8.03 23.36 8.59
C ASP A 1043 -7.44 22.92 9.94
N SER A 1044 -6.16 22.55 9.93
CA SER A 1044 -5.39 22.32 11.14
C SER A 1044 -3.94 22.74 10.94
N SER A 1045 -3.26 23.08 12.04
CA SER A 1045 -1.84 23.39 12.02
C SER A 1045 -1.16 23.05 13.33
N VAL A 1046 0.14 22.79 13.24
CA VAL A 1046 1.05 22.72 14.40
C VAL A 1046 2.09 23.82 14.27
N SER A 1047 2.37 24.52 15.38
CA SER A 1047 3.42 25.54 15.47
C SER A 1047 4.75 24.96 15.94
N TYR A 1048 5.85 25.51 15.44
CA TYR A 1048 7.23 25.09 15.74
C TYR A 1048 8.03 26.30 16.22
N VAL A 1049 8.76 26.11 17.32
CA VAL A 1049 9.58 27.15 17.95
C VAL A 1049 11.00 26.63 18.14
N SER A 1050 11.98 27.50 17.91
CA SER A 1050 13.36 27.28 18.32
C SER A 1050 13.85 28.42 19.18
N ALA A 1051 14.48 28.08 20.30
CA ALA A 1051 15.02 29.03 21.26
C ALA A 1051 16.28 28.47 21.94
N TYR A 1052 17.11 29.34 22.50
CA TYR A 1052 18.29 28.95 23.29
C TYR A 1052 18.44 29.81 24.56
N ALA A 1053 19.13 29.31 25.58
CA ALA A 1053 19.54 30.09 26.75
C ALA A 1053 21.05 29.92 27.00
N VAL A 1054 21.71 31.02 27.36
CA VAL A 1054 23.15 31.06 27.65
C VAL A 1054 23.37 30.92 29.15
N VAL A 1055 23.92 29.79 29.57
CA VAL A 1055 24.02 29.39 30.99
C VAL A 1055 25.44 29.37 31.49
#